data_AF-A0A7V1QW65-F1
#
_entry.id   AF-A0A7V1QW65-F1
#
_cell.length_a   1.000
_cell.length_b   1.000
_cell.length_c   1.000
_cell.angle_alpha   90.00
_cell.angle_beta   90.00
_cell.angle_gamma   90.00
#
_symmetry.space_group_name_H-M   'P 1'
#
loop_
_entity.id
_entity.type
_entity.pdbx_description
1 polymer ?
#
loop_
_entity_poly.entity_id
_entity_poly.type
_entity_poly.pdbx_seq_one_letter_code
_entity_poly.pdbx_strand_id
1 'polypeptide(L)'
;MADDGRPHLGRRRLYRPPRPRPVRQRAGVRLPSLRRGGRRGRVVCAAPARRGHAPGTGRRPLPRPARERAAGRVRPRPRADRAARRPPRPARPRGPVPHHAEGRRRRIRPVQPDARRARGAAASGAAGAGGPGTTDDHQRPPDRPCGWGAILADGARRLAGPPARPLPAVISACHRCRVTRVSHLATAWGTGGPLAGHRVSGWFRERRWRTSRRSPSGDGSRSLRRKFVVLGGVIVLVFATLSAQLFRLQVLNQGYYRLQAEGNRLRLEAIKPARGLIYDRNGRLLAANVASPYVVVVPAELPKGREGEIYAALQTLLHVPAFEIEHEVAAARRRNDLYTPIVVRREVGLDTARILRERLAGLPGVDVRYEAVRWYPTGPLTSHLIGYVGRIEPDELNVLRERGIQSDERRRYQLDDTIGKAGVELTYEGYLRGLPGRRQVEVDAAGRALRVLAEEPARNGATLVLTIDSELQQIVQDILQESVRDLASKKAVAIVMDVRTGELLADVSLPTYDNNIFSGELDEAQYEALLRTPDKPLLDHAIAERFAPGSTFKIVTGLAALQEGVATPDTTITSTGALLVPRDYDPTLFDSFPDWRAGLGKLNFYRGLAMSSDIYFYCLAGGRCPELQQGLNNDRLARYAREFGFGQRTGIDLPGETEGLVGDAEWLRKVTGGAQPWYLGDTYFMGIGQGYIGATPLQVVRMTAAVANGGLLLRPKVVREIRGADGTVIVPPKTDVLRRVSVSEENLAVMREAMRQAVTNGTAAQAQVAGVQVAGKTGTAEFGRRLGDGSIYGRYQEHGWFTGFAPFDNPEIAVVVFHEQGGGALTAAPTAARIIKAYFDLKQRRAATAPGSSR
;
A
#
# COMPACT_ATOMS: atom_id res chain seq x y z
N MET A 1 9.70 30.95 48.49
CA MET A 1 9.52 32.43 48.40
C MET A 1 8.85 32.73 47.07
N ALA A 2 7.96 33.73 47.05
CA ALA A 2 7.56 34.64 45.95
C ALA A 2 7.83 34.26 44.46
N ASP A 3 6.90 34.49 43.50
CA ASP A 3 5.47 34.84 43.60
C ASP A 3 4.72 34.60 42.26
N ASP A 4 3.45 35.04 42.21
CA ASP A 4 2.40 34.87 41.18
C ASP A 4 2.74 35.21 39.70
N GLY A 5 1.90 34.72 38.75
CA GLY A 5 2.16 34.92 37.31
C GLY A 5 1.22 34.29 36.27
N ARG A 6 -0.11 34.33 36.42
CA ARG A 6 -1.08 34.14 35.29
C ARG A 6 -1.31 35.47 34.55
N PRO A 7 -1.53 35.54 33.21
CA PRO A 7 -2.88 35.22 32.66
C PRO A 7 -3.02 34.83 31.15
N HIS A 8 -4.29 34.56 30.79
CA HIS A 8 -4.98 34.67 29.48
C HIS A 8 -5.13 33.48 28.51
N LEU A 9 -6.41 33.25 28.15
CA LEU A 9 -6.93 32.36 27.12
C LEU A 9 -6.83 33.00 25.72
N GLY A 10 -6.43 32.23 24.72
CA GLY A 10 -6.48 32.62 23.30
C GLY A 10 -7.23 31.61 22.44
N ARG A 11 -8.49 31.88 22.08
CA ARG A 11 -9.25 31.08 21.09
C ARG A 11 -8.51 31.10 19.74
N ARG A 12 -8.04 29.95 19.26
CA ARG A 12 -7.58 29.78 17.87
C ARG A 12 -8.63 29.06 17.02
N ARG A 13 -8.66 29.41 15.73
CA ARG A 13 -9.71 29.02 14.78
C ARG A 13 -9.38 27.69 14.10
N LEU A 14 -10.42 26.93 13.75
CA LEU A 14 -10.34 25.80 12.82
C LEU A 14 -9.64 26.25 11.52
N TYR A 15 -8.57 25.55 11.15
CA TYR A 15 -7.88 25.76 9.89
C TYR A 15 -8.62 24.99 8.78
N ARG A 16 -8.98 25.68 7.68
CA ARG A 16 -9.73 25.08 6.57
C ARG A 16 -8.86 25.17 5.32
N PRO A 17 -8.50 24.05 4.65
CA PRO A 17 -7.58 24.09 3.53
C PRO A 17 -8.19 24.84 2.33
N PRO A 18 -7.37 25.61 1.58
CA PRO A 18 -7.85 26.40 0.45
C PRO A 18 -8.19 25.50 -0.74
N ARG A 19 -9.41 25.66 -1.31
CA ARG A 19 -9.72 25.11 -2.63
C ARG A 19 -9.07 25.98 -3.72
N PRO A 20 -8.47 25.39 -4.77
CA PRO A 20 -8.00 26.17 -5.91
C PRO A 20 -9.16 26.83 -6.65
N ARG A 21 -8.90 27.99 -7.26
CA ARG A 21 -9.81 28.67 -8.21
C ARG A 21 -9.06 29.06 -9.49
N PRO A 22 -9.73 29.09 -10.65
CA PRO A 22 -9.06 29.10 -11.94
C PRO A 22 -8.53 30.49 -12.34
N VAL A 23 -7.42 30.50 -13.08
CA VAL A 23 -6.90 31.68 -13.77
C VAL A 23 -7.80 31.99 -14.98
N ARG A 24 -8.31 33.22 -15.08
CA ARG A 24 -8.97 33.74 -16.28
C ARG A 24 -8.03 34.70 -17.01
N GLN A 25 -7.94 34.55 -18.33
CA GLN A 25 -7.32 35.53 -19.22
C GLN A 25 -8.12 36.85 -19.24
N ARG A 26 -7.43 37.96 -19.47
CA ARG A 26 -7.95 39.18 -20.12
C ARG A 26 -6.87 39.77 -21.02
N ALA A 27 -7.29 40.49 -22.06
CA ALA A 27 -6.44 41.01 -23.12
C ALA A 27 -6.66 42.52 -23.37
N GLY A 28 -5.72 43.15 -24.10
CA GLY A 28 -5.74 44.57 -24.48
C GLY A 28 -4.86 45.46 -23.59
N VAL A 29 -4.35 46.62 -24.04
CA VAL A 29 -4.59 47.35 -25.31
C VAL A 29 -3.34 48.14 -25.78
N ARG A 30 -2.97 47.95 -27.06
CA ARG A 30 -2.33 48.86 -28.06
C ARG A 30 -1.26 49.94 -27.70
N LEU A 31 -0.14 49.87 -28.46
CA LEU A 31 0.55 50.97 -29.22
C LEU A 31 1.40 52.04 -28.47
N PRO A 32 2.32 52.79 -29.14
CA PRO A 32 3.19 52.41 -30.29
C PRO A 32 4.67 52.89 -30.23
N SER A 33 5.47 52.35 -31.15
CA SER A 33 6.70 52.85 -31.81
C SER A 33 7.44 54.14 -31.37
N LEU A 34 8.78 54.06 -31.37
CA LEU A 34 9.66 54.99 -32.11
C LEU A 34 11.02 54.34 -32.46
N ARG A 35 11.85 54.97 -33.32
CA ARG A 35 12.97 54.30 -34.04
C ARG A 35 14.17 55.25 -34.31
N ARG A 36 15.39 54.68 -34.38
CA ARG A 36 16.68 55.21 -34.92
C ARG A 36 17.53 56.20 -34.09
N GLY A 37 18.84 55.93 -34.10
CA GLY A 37 19.94 56.93 -34.00
C GLY A 37 20.58 57.12 -32.61
N GLY A 38 21.91 57.24 -32.45
CA GLY A 38 23.02 57.00 -33.39
C GLY A 38 24.34 57.72 -33.01
N ARG A 39 25.50 57.19 -33.47
CA ARG A 39 26.89 57.72 -33.33
C ARG A 39 27.49 57.67 -31.90
N ARG A 40 28.60 56.94 -31.69
CA ARG A 40 30.06 57.32 -31.79
C ARG A 40 30.57 58.19 -30.63
N GLY A 41 31.53 57.65 -29.86
CA GLY A 41 32.38 58.31 -28.86
C GLY A 41 33.65 57.48 -28.59
N ARG A 42 34.72 58.06 -28.04
CA ARG A 42 36.07 57.46 -27.91
C ARG A 42 36.82 58.09 -26.72
N VAL A 43 37.79 57.38 -26.11
CA VAL A 43 38.95 57.93 -25.33
C VAL A 43 38.59 58.58 -23.96
N VAL A 44 39.36 58.60 -22.85
CA VAL A 44 40.54 57.86 -22.29
C VAL A 44 40.61 58.11 -20.75
N CYS A 45 41.38 57.30 -20.01
CA CYS A 45 41.92 57.43 -18.62
C CYS A 45 41.46 58.56 -17.64
N ALA A 46 41.22 58.18 -16.38
CA ALA A 46 41.99 58.63 -15.19
C ALA A 46 41.59 57.88 -13.89
N ALA A 47 42.45 57.89 -12.87
CA ALA A 47 42.20 57.38 -11.50
C ALA A 47 42.48 58.50 -10.45
N PRO A 48 42.04 58.38 -9.18
CA PRO A 48 42.67 57.52 -8.14
C PRO A 48 41.59 56.77 -7.27
N ALA A 49 41.75 56.29 -6.02
CA ALA A 49 42.80 56.40 -5.00
C ALA A 49 42.81 55.27 -3.92
N ARG A 50 43.92 55.25 -3.16
CA ARG A 50 44.11 55.02 -1.69
C ARG A 50 42.87 54.73 -0.82
N ARG A 51 42.85 53.87 0.21
CA ARG A 51 43.83 53.01 0.97
C ARG A 51 43.02 51.84 1.60
N GLY A 52 43.57 50.69 2.02
CA GLY A 52 44.96 50.20 2.06
C GLY A 52 45.07 48.73 2.52
N HIS A 53 46.32 48.30 2.78
CA HIS A 53 46.91 47.00 3.18
C HIS A 53 46.02 45.93 3.89
N ALA A 54 46.12 44.60 3.68
CA ALA A 54 47.23 43.67 3.30
C ALA A 54 48.30 43.44 4.41
N PRO A 55 49.12 42.35 4.40
CA PRO A 55 49.25 41.26 3.41
C PRO A 55 49.19 39.82 3.99
N GLY A 56 49.43 38.81 3.15
CA GLY A 56 49.59 37.39 3.56
C GLY A 56 49.95 36.47 2.38
N THR A 57 51.24 36.41 2.00
CA THR A 57 51.74 35.65 0.85
C THR A 57 52.19 34.21 1.22
N GLY A 58 52.53 33.38 0.23
CA GLY A 58 53.02 32.01 0.46
C GLY A 58 53.81 31.41 -0.71
N ARG A 59 54.05 30.09 -0.63
CA ARG A 59 54.78 29.13 -1.52
C ARG A 59 56.09 28.57 -0.93
N ARG A 60 56.09 27.22 -0.70
CA ARG A 60 57.07 26.15 -1.08
C ARG A 60 58.61 26.39 -0.99
N PRO A 61 59.47 25.34 -0.84
CA PRO A 61 59.25 23.93 -0.43
C PRO A 61 60.31 23.33 0.56
N LEU A 62 60.20 22.00 0.79
CA LEU A 62 61.12 20.99 1.41
C LEU A 62 62.66 21.28 1.40
N PRO A 63 63.48 20.74 2.36
CA PRO A 63 63.49 19.31 2.78
C PRO A 63 63.81 18.94 4.27
N ARG A 64 63.97 17.61 4.52
CA ARG A 64 64.44 16.88 5.74
C ARG A 64 65.94 17.18 6.05
N PRO A 65 66.55 16.85 7.25
CA PRO A 65 66.35 15.64 8.09
C PRO A 65 66.63 15.71 9.63
N ALA A 66 66.56 14.54 10.32
CA ALA A 66 67.15 14.15 11.65
C ALA A 66 66.86 15.03 12.90
N ARG A 67 66.47 14.52 14.08
CA ARG A 67 67.08 13.50 15.00
C ARG A 67 66.01 13.03 16.04
N GLU A 68 66.17 12.12 17.01
CA GLU A 68 66.96 10.87 17.27
C GLU A 68 66.26 10.04 18.39
N ARG A 69 66.56 8.75 18.64
CA ARG A 69 67.40 8.15 19.72
C ARG A 69 67.33 8.83 21.11
N ALA A 70 67.31 8.11 22.24
CA ALA A 70 67.79 6.75 22.60
C ALA A 70 66.95 6.14 23.76
N ALA A 71 67.07 4.90 24.27
CA ALA A 71 67.68 3.60 23.90
C ALA A 71 66.89 2.48 24.67
N GLY A 72 66.75 1.24 24.17
CA GLY A 72 67.64 0.09 24.45
C GLY A 72 67.20 -0.71 25.70
N ARG A 73 67.33 -2.03 25.84
CA ARG A 73 67.84 -3.16 25.00
C ARG A 73 66.72 -4.26 25.00
N VAL A 74 66.83 -5.59 24.80
CA VAL A 74 67.91 -6.59 24.56
C VAL A 74 67.47 -7.53 23.40
N ARG A 75 67.55 -8.87 23.53
CA ARG A 75 67.44 -9.96 22.51
C ARG A 75 67.27 -11.33 23.25
N PRO A 76 67.10 -12.54 22.62
CA PRO A 76 67.35 -12.93 21.21
C PRO A 76 66.29 -13.84 20.51
N ARG A 77 66.62 -14.30 19.28
CA ARG A 77 65.98 -15.37 18.46
C ARG A 77 66.97 -16.56 18.26
N PRO A 78 66.55 -17.71 17.70
CA PRO A 78 66.84 -18.07 16.27
C PRO A 78 65.55 -18.19 15.39
N ARG A 79 65.50 -18.15 14.03
CA ARG A 79 66.34 -18.59 12.87
C ARG A 79 66.25 -20.10 12.55
N ALA A 80 66.31 -20.59 11.29
CA ALA A 80 66.33 -20.01 9.91
C ALA A 80 65.91 -21.12 8.87
N ASP A 81 65.84 -20.98 7.53
CA ASP A 81 66.02 -19.83 6.61
C ASP A 81 65.07 -19.88 5.38
N ARG A 82 65.22 -20.84 4.43
CA ARG A 82 64.67 -20.79 3.04
C ARG A 82 64.68 -22.16 2.32
N ALA A 83 63.89 -22.31 1.23
CA ALA A 83 64.34 -22.69 -0.14
C ALA A 83 63.16 -23.03 -1.09
N ALA A 84 63.40 -23.13 -2.40
CA ALA A 84 62.41 -23.48 -3.43
C ALA A 84 62.98 -24.41 -4.53
N ARG A 85 62.13 -25.20 -5.21
CA ARG A 85 62.27 -25.65 -6.62
C ARG A 85 61.03 -26.43 -7.12
N ARG A 86 60.99 -26.69 -8.44
CA ARG A 86 59.91 -27.37 -9.21
C ARG A 86 60.38 -28.77 -9.73
N PRO A 87 59.52 -29.60 -10.35
CA PRO A 87 59.62 -31.07 -10.32
C PRO A 87 60.19 -31.76 -11.59
N PRO A 88 60.37 -33.09 -11.58
CA PRO A 88 60.49 -33.96 -12.76
C PRO A 88 59.15 -34.62 -13.21
N ARG A 89 59.22 -35.55 -14.17
CA ARG A 89 58.13 -36.04 -15.06
C ARG A 89 57.86 -37.57 -14.96
N PRO A 90 56.93 -38.19 -15.73
CA PRO A 90 56.25 -39.44 -15.34
C PRO A 90 56.69 -40.73 -16.09
N ALA A 91 55.99 -41.86 -15.82
CA ALA A 91 56.05 -43.10 -16.59
C ALA A 91 54.65 -43.69 -16.94
N ARG A 92 54.61 -44.49 -18.01
CA ARG A 92 53.55 -45.42 -18.49
C ARG A 92 54.16 -46.88 -18.43
N PRO A 93 53.65 -48.01 -19.00
CA PRO A 93 52.54 -48.22 -19.97
C PRO A 93 51.73 -49.56 -19.91
N ARG A 94 50.87 -49.78 -20.95
CA ARG A 94 50.31 -51.05 -21.51
C ARG A 94 48.90 -51.54 -21.07
N GLY A 95 48.15 -52.08 -22.04
CA GLY A 95 46.96 -52.96 -21.93
C GLY A 95 47.31 -54.42 -22.32
N PRO A 96 46.43 -55.29 -22.89
CA PRO A 96 45.18 -55.02 -23.66
C PRO A 96 43.95 -55.89 -23.24
N VAL A 97 43.13 -56.37 -24.20
CA VAL A 97 41.71 -56.88 -24.15
C VAL A 97 41.51 -57.79 -25.40
N PRO A 98 40.54 -58.77 -25.58
CA PRO A 98 39.28 -59.12 -24.87
C PRO A 98 39.03 -60.65 -24.56
N HIS A 99 37.78 -61.02 -24.21
CA HIS A 99 37.14 -62.37 -24.18
C HIS A 99 37.53 -63.37 -23.05
N HIS A 100 36.75 -64.42 -22.68
CA HIS A 100 35.51 -65.00 -23.26
C HIS A 100 34.49 -65.49 -22.18
N ALA A 101 33.26 -65.75 -22.63
CA ALA A 101 32.01 -66.04 -21.89
C ALA A 101 31.87 -67.39 -21.12
N GLU A 102 30.81 -67.46 -20.27
CA GLU A 102 29.96 -68.66 -20.13
C GLU A 102 28.48 -68.26 -19.87
N GLY A 103 27.49 -69.19 -19.98
CA GLY A 103 26.08 -68.89 -19.66
C GLY A 103 25.02 -69.89 -20.17
N ARG A 104 23.74 -69.66 -19.78
CA ARG A 104 22.53 -70.42 -20.20
C ARG A 104 21.37 -69.42 -20.40
N ARG A 105 20.84 -69.20 -21.62
CA ARG A 105 19.71 -69.91 -22.31
C ARG A 105 18.41 -69.92 -21.47
N ARG A 106 17.21 -69.56 -21.99
CA ARG A 106 16.69 -69.69 -23.39
C ARG A 106 15.82 -68.50 -23.87
N ARG A 107 15.80 -68.31 -25.20
CA ARG A 107 14.76 -67.87 -26.18
C ARG A 107 13.47 -67.17 -25.67
N ILE A 108 12.82 -66.17 -26.28
CA ILE A 108 12.83 -65.38 -27.54
C ILE A 108 11.36 -65.26 -28.07
N ARG A 109 10.98 -63.99 -28.35
CA ARG A 109 9.85 -63.36 -29.10
C ARG A 109 9.56 -63.94 -30.54
N PRO A 110 8.74 -63.33 -31.46
CA PRO A 110 7.74 -62.20 -31.42
C PRO A 110 6.42 -62.42 -32.27
N VAL A 111 5.66 -61.32 -32.51
CA VAL A 111 4.89 -60.92 -33.75
C VAL A 111 3.32 -60.90 -33.71
N GLN A 112 2.79 -59.90 -34.44
CA GLN A 112 1.41 -59.48 -34.83
C GLN A 112 0.75 -60.40 -35.92
N PRO A 113 -0.40 -60.06 -36.58
CA PRO A 113 -1.69 -59.43 -36.17
C PRO A 113 -2.95 -60.18 -36.73
N ASP A 114 -4.12 -59.52 -36.66
CA ASP A 114 -5.11 -59.33 -37.76
C ASP A 114 -6.49 -60.05 -37.80
N ALA A 115 -7.44 -59.34 -38.43
CA ALA A 115 -8.64 -59.77 -39.20
C ALA A 115 -9.91 -60.46 -38.61
N ARG A 116 -11.02 -59.66 -38.58
CA ARG A 116 -12.35 -59.87 -39.25
C ARG A 116 -13.39 -60.96 -38.82
N ARG A 117 -14.65 -60.47 -38.67
CA ARG A 117 -15.99 -61.09 -39.01
C ARG A 117 -16.51 -62.27 -38.14
N ALA A 118 -17.83 -62.56 -38.01
CA ALA A 118 -19.10 -61.82 -38.29
C ALA A 118 -20.36 -62.57 -37.75
N ARG A 119 -21.57 -61.96 -37.91
CA ARG A 119 -22.97 -62.46 -37.64
C ARG A 119 -23.41 -62.37 -36.16
N GLY A 120 -24.65 -62.04 -35.75
CA GLY A 120 -25.94 -61.61 -36.36
C GLY A 120 -26.96 -61.39 -35.19
N ALA A 121 -28.24 -60.99 -35.31
CA ALA A 121 -29.12 -60.53 -36.40
C ALA A 121 -30.41 -59.87 -35.80
N ALA A 122 -31.26 -59.24 -36.65
CA ALA A 122 -32.67 -58.81 -36.39
C ALA A 122 -32.97 -57.69 -35.34
N ALA A 123 -34.03 -56.87 -35.44
CA ALA A 123 -34.93 -56.48 -36.55
C ALA A 123 -35.77 -55.21 -36.21
N SER A 124 -36.48 -54.63 -37.22
CA SER A 124 -37.38 -53.43 -37.20
C SER A 124 -36.70 -52.06 -36.95
N GLY A 125 -37.12 -50.92 -37.53
CA GLY A 125 -38.10 -50.60 -38.60
C GLY A 125 -38.72 -49.20 -38.40
N ALA A 126 -39.14 -48.39 -39.39
CA ALA A 126 -38.95 -48.40 -40.85
C ALA A 126 -39.37 -47.01 -41.45
N ALA A 127 -38.81 -46.64 -42.63
CA ALA A 127 -39.22 -45.51 -43.52
C ALA A 127 -39.21 -44.06 -42.93
N GLY A 128 -39.19 -42.98 -43.73
CA GLY A 128 -39.14 -42.85 -45.19
C GLY A 128 -38.80 -41.44 -45.68
N ALA A 129 -38.35 -41.35 -46.94
CA ALA A 129 -37.81 -40.17 -47.64
C ALA A 129 -38.79 -39.00 -47.90
N GLY A 130 -38.27 -37.81 -48.24
CA GLY A 130 -39.03 -36.79 -48.99
C GLY A 130 -38.71 -35.31 -48.71
N GLY A 131 -38.54 -34.55 -49.79
CA GLY A 131 -38.75 -33.10 -49.93
C GLY A 131 -39.05 -32.82 -51.41
N PRO A 132 -39.06 -31.58 -51.93
CA PRO A 132 -39.15 -30.26 -51.29
C PRO A 132 -40.52 -29.57 -51.59
N GLY A 133 -40.72 -28.31 -51.20
CA GLY A 133 -41.91 -27.53 -51.56
C GLY A 133 -41.84 -26.05 -51.13
N THR A 134 -42.65 -25.19 -51.75
CA THR A 134 -42.67 -23.71 -51.57
C THR A 134 -44.09 -23.17 -51.37
N THR A 135 -44.20 -21.90 -50.96
CA THR A 135 -45.39 -21.00 -51.07
C THR A 135 -46.65 -21.39 -50.27
N ASP A 136 -47.44 -20.49 -49.67
CA ASP A 136 -47.33 -19.02 -49.54
C ASP A 136 -48.15 -18.46 -48.35
N ASP A 137 -48.20 -17.12 -48.26
CA ASP A 137 -49.22 -16.25 -47.66
C ASP A 137 -49.13 -15.88 -46.15
N HIS A 138 -49.84 -14.82 -45.80
CA HIS A 138 -49.57 -13.91 -44.69
C HIS A 138 -50.53 -14.07 -43.49
N GLN A 139 -49.98 -13.88 -42.28
CA GLN A 139 -50.29 -12.65 -41.52
C GLN A 139 -49.23 -12.32 -40.43
N ARG A 140 -49.25 -11.06 -39.97
CA ARG A 140 -48.21 -10.35 -39.18
C ARG A 140 -48.63 -10.19 -37.70
N PRO A 141 -47.80 -9.61 -36.80
CA PRO A 141 -46.33 -9.59 -36.66
C PRO A 141 -45.87 -10.02 -35.23
N PRO A 142 -44.54 -10.11 -34.94
CA PRO A 142 -44.03 -10.57 -33.64
C PRO A 142 -43.50 -9.45 -32.70
N ASP A 143 -43.37 -9.78 -31.41
CA ASP A 143 -42.54 -9.04 -30.46
C ASP A 143 -41.03 -9.19 -30.76
N ARG A 144 -40.22 -8.23 -30.28
CA ARG A 144 -38.76 -8.15 -30.55
C ARG A 144 -37.90 -8.14 -29.27
N PRO A 145 -36.58 -8.42 -29.38
CA PRO A 145 -35.72 -8.75 -28.25
C PRO A 145 -34.66 -7.68 -27.90
N CYS A 146 -33.74 -8.04 -26.99
CA CYS A 146 -32.34 -7.57 -26.87
C CYS A 146 -32.05 -6.11 -26.46
N GLY A 147 -31.34 -5.96 -25.33
CA GLY A 147 -29.90 -5.64 -25.36
C GLY A 147 -29.40 -4.20 -25.61
N TRP A 148 -28.67 -3.67 -24.61
CA TRP A 148 -27.53 -2.73 -24.71
C TRP A 148 -27.63 -1.43 -25.54
N GLY A 149 -27.61 -0.27 -24.83
CA GLY A 149 -26.61 0.78 -25.12
C GLY A 149 -27.08 2.22 -25.40
N ALA A 150 -26.31 3.17 -24.84
CA ALA A 150 -26.01 4.55 -25.31
C ALA A 150 -27.05 5.72 -25.24
N ILE A 151 -26.79 6.64 -24.29
CA ILE A 151 -26.41 8.06 -24.49
C ILE A 151 -27.36 9.07 -25.23
N LEU A 152 -27.85 10.04 -24.44
CA LEU A 152 -28.17 11.48 -24.70
C LEU A 152 -29.39 11.97 -25.53
N ALA A 153 -29.82 13.19 -25.14
CA ALA A 153 -30.46 14.30 -25.87
C ALA A 153 -31.99 14.57 -25.73
N ASP A 154 -32.30 15.87 -25.59
CA ASP A 154 -33.57 16.61 -25.40
C ASP A 154 -34.78 16.26 -26.29
N GLY A 155 -36.00 16.73 -25.96
CA GLY A 155 -37.12 16.59 -26.91
C GLY A 155 -38.54 17.21 -26.75
N ALA A 156 -38.96 17.79 -25.61
CA ALA A 156 -40.14 18.70 -25.48
C ALA A 156 -41.60 18.32 -25.94
N ARG A 157 -42.57 18.46 -24.99
CA ARG A 157 -44.02 18.83 -25.17
C ARG A 157 -44.93 17.77 -25.87
N ARG A 158 -46.24 17.56 -25.63
CA ARG A 158 -47.41 18.06 -24.84
C ARG A 158 -48.62 17.18 -25.33
N LEU A 159 -49.89 17.13 -24.85
CA LEU A 159 -50.74 17.87 -23.91
C LEU A 159 -52.02 17.03 -23.59
N ALA A 160 -52.52 16.95 -22.34
CA ALA A 160 -53.94 16.68 -21.96
C ALA A 160 -54.17 16.75 -20.43
N GLY A 161 -55.41 17.04 -19.98
CA GLY A 161 -55.86 17.21 -18.56
C GLY A 161 -56.86 18.38 -18.42
N PRO A 162 -57.20 18.93 -17.22
CA PRO A 162 -56.94 18.51 -15.83
C PRO A 162 -58.17 17.71 -15.29
N PRO A 163 -58.92 17.96 -14.17
CA PRO A 163 -58.80 18.85 -12.96
C PRO A 163 -57.64 18.48 -11.97
N ALA A 164 -57.30 19.12 -10.83
CA ALA A 164 -57.85 20.21 -9.96
C ALA A 164 -58.98 19.81 -8.95
N ARG A 165 -59.10 20.29 -7.69
CA ARG A 165 -58.34 21.18 -6.74
C ARG A 165 -58.97 21.00 -5.30
N PRO A 166 -58.59 21.67 -4.17
CA PRO A 166 -57.58 22.72 -3.92
C PRO A 166 -56.59 22.45 -2.75
N LEU A 167 -55.75 23.45 -2.43
CA LEU A 167 -54.81 23.57 -1.28
C LEU A 167 -55.20 24.81 -0.41
N PRO A 168 -54.41 25.19 0.61
CA PRO A 168 -53.46 26.30 0.36
C PRO A 168 -52.05 26.11 0.99
N ALA A 169 -51.13 27.03 0.69
CA ALA A 169 -49.70 27.00 1.08
C ALA A 169 -49.19 28.35 1.63
N VAL A 170 -47.96 28.37 2.15
CA VAL A 170 -47.32 29.50 2.86
C VAL A 170 -46.53 30.43 1.92
N ILE A 171 -46.55 31.74 2.19
CA ILE A 171 -45.73 32.78 1.52
C ILE A 171 -45.11 33.73 2.57
N SER A 172 -43.96 34.34 2.23
CA SER A 172 -43.19 35.35 2.99
C SER A 172 -43.19 36.68 2.19
N ALA A 173 -42.86 37.89 2.67
CA ALA A 173 -41.96 38.28 3.77
C ALA A 173 -42.15 39.76 4.20
N CYS A 174 -41.19 40.27 5.00
CA CYS A 174 -40.82 41.68 5.23
C CYS A 174 -41.70 42.58 6.12
N HIS A 175 -41.15 43.01 7.27
CA HIS A 175 -40.50 44.32 7.36
C HIS A 175 -39.52 44.45 8.57
N ARG A 176 -38.70 45.51 8.58
CA ARG A 176 -37.75 45.86 9.68
C ARG A 176 -38.46 46.62 10.81
N CYS A 177 -37.98 46.51 12.05
CA CYS A 177 -38.00 47.63 13.02
C CYS A 177 -36.82 47.57 14.03
N ARG A 178 -36.70 48.58 14.90
CA ARG A 178 -35.53 48.85 15.78
C ARG A 178 -35.78 48.54 17.26
N VAL A 179 -34.68 48.15 17.93
CA VAL A 179 -34.21 48.53 19.28
C VAL A 179 -35.16 49.32 20.20
N THR A 180 -35.45 48.74 21.39
CA THR A 180 -35.31 49.41 22.71
C THR A 180 -35.21 48.38 23.86
N ARG A 181 -34.76 48.83 25.05
CA ARG A 181 -34.63 48.01 26.28
C ARG A 181 -35.92 47.98 27.10
N VAL A 182 -36.17 46.88 27.81
CA VAL A 182 -36.59 46.88 29.23
C VAL A 182 -35.85 45.73 29.93
N SER A 183 -35.60 45.82 31.24
CA SER A 183 -34.71 44.93 32.01
C SER A 183 -35.39 44.34 33.25
N HIS A 184 -34.98 43.13 33.66
CA HIS A 184 -35.25 42.49 34.98
C HIS A 184 -36.74 42.25 35.31
N LEU A 185 -37.14 41.20 36.03
CA LEU A 185 -36.54 40.57 37.21
C LEU A 185 -36.53 39.03 37.13
N ALA A 186 -35.75 38.42 38.02
CA ALA A 186 -35.65 36.97 38.18
C ALA A 186 -36.26 36.53 39.51
N THR A 187 -36.63 35.25 39.61
CA THR A 187 -36.80 34.56 40.89
C THR A 187 -36.29 33.13 40.74
N ALA A 188 -35.37 32.71 41.61
CA ALA A 188 -34.75 31.40 41.56
C ALA A 188 -35.23 30.52 42.72
N TRP A 189 -35.33 29.22 42.47
CA TRP A 189 -35.15 28.19 43.51
C TRP A 189 -33.63 27.90 43.56
N GLY A 190 -32.99 27.63 44.68
CA GLY A 190 -33.45 27.56 46.07
C GLY A 190 -32.43 26.75 46.87
N THR A 191 -32.07 27.18 48.08
CA THR A 191 -31.04 26.51 48.90
C THR A 191 -31.54 26.22 50.30
N GLY A 192 -31.21 25.03 50.83
CA GLY A 192 -31.38 24.73 52.25
C GLY A 192 -30.40 25.53 53.14
N GLY A 193 -30.55 25.51 54.45
CA GLY A 193 -31.52 24.69 55.18
C GLY A 193 -31.68 25.02 56.67
N PRO A 194 -31.37 24.07 57.57
CA PRO A 194 -32.31 23.72 58.64
C PRO A 194 -32.08 24.47 59.96
N LEU A 195 -33.07 24.44 60.85
CA LEU A 195 -32.93 23.83 62.18
C LEU A 195 -34.30 23.69 62.90
N ALA A 196 -34.31 22.94 64.00
CA ALA A 196 -35.49 22.73 64.85
C ALA A 196 -35.70 23.90 65.84
N GLY A 197 -36.92 24.04 66.40
CA GLY A 197 -37.10 24.97 67.53
C GLY A 197 -38.53 25.30 67.95
N HIS A 198 -39.07 24.51 68.89
CA HIS A 198 -39.99 24.90 69.97
C HIS A 198 -41.41 25.51 69.70
N ARG A 199 -42.25 25.21 70.70
CA ARG A 199 -43.56 25.76 71.05
C ARG A 199 -43.60 27.30 71.06
N VAL A 200 -44.81 27.88 70.96
CA VAL A 200 -45.52 28.54 72.08
C VAL A 200 -46.98 28.88 71.69
N SER A 201 -47.80 29.29 72.67
CA SER A 201 -49.20 29.76 72.56
C SER A 201 -49.43 30.81 71.46
N GLY A 202 -50.64 31.10 70.97
CA GLY A 202 -52.00 30.88 71.49
C GLY A 202 -52.81 32.18 71.32
N TRP A 203 -53.90 32.37 72.09
CA TRP A 203 -54.90 33.46 71.97
C TRP A 203 -55.79 33.40 70.71
N PHE A 204 -57.07 32.99 70.81
CA PHE A 204 -58.25 33.76 71.26
C PHE A 204 -58.47 35.07 70.46
N ARG A 205 -59.60 35.23 69.77
CA ARG A 205 -60.90 35.48 70.44
C ARG A 205 -62.14 34.98 69.71
N GLU A 206 -63.24 34.84 70.46
CA GLU A 206 -64.54 34.33 70.00
C GLU A 206 -65.38 35.36 69.23
N ARG A 207 -66.29 34.87 68.37
CA ARG A 207 -67.68 35.36 68.32
C ARG A 207 -68.64 34.17 68.18
N ARG A 208 -69.37 33.83 69.25
CA ARG A 208 -70.55 32.95 69.17
C ARG A 208 -71.74 33.77 68.70
N TRP A 209 -72.58 33.21 67.84
CA TRP A 209 -74.02 33.49 67.85
C TRP A 209 -74.81 32.22 67.54
N ARG A 210 -76.08 32.21 67.95
CA ARG A 210 -76.91 31.02 68.11
C ARG A 210 -77.30 30.35 66.78
N THR A 211 -77.52 29.05 66.87
CA THR A 211 -78.28 28.26 65.90
C THR A 211 -79.71 28.77 65.75
N SER A 212 -80.24 28.72 64.54
CA SER A 212 -81.67 28.56 64.29
C SER A 212 -81.86 27.39 63.32
N ARG A 213 -82.83 26.51 63.61
CA ARG A 213 -83.15 25.37 62.74
C ARG A 213 -84.15 25.82 61.68
N ARG A 214 -83.87 25.56 60.41
CA ARG A 214 -84.90 25.39 59.36
C ARG A 214 -84.63 24.06 58.64
N SER A 215 -85.70 23.27 58.49
CA SER A 215 -85.66 21.96 57.82
C SER A 215 -85.59 22.15 56.29
N PRO A 216 -84.91 21.28 55.53
CA PRO A 216 -84.72 21.49 54.09
C PRO A 216 -85.98 21.15 53.28
N SER A 217 -86.41 22.07 52.41
CA SER A 217 -87.36 21.78 51.33
C SER A 217 -86.64 21.04 50.19
N GLY A 218 -87.14 19.85 49.84
CA GLY A 218 -86.40 18.90 49.01
C GLY A 218 -86.72 18.93 47.52
N ASP A 219 -85.91 19.65 46.72
CA ASP A 219 -85.85 19.42 45.25
C ASP A 219 -84.42 19.40 44.66
N GLY A 220 -83.38 19.70 45.46
CA GLY A 220 -81.98 19.64 44.99
C GLY A 220 -81.48 18.22 44.65
N SER A 221 -82.01 17.19 45.33
CA SER A 221 -81.50 15.80 45.28
C SER A 221 -81.68 15.13 43.92
N ARG A 222 -82.77 15.43 43.20
CA ARG A 222 -83.05 14.88 41.87
C ARG A 222 -82.01 15.33 40.84
N SER A 223 -81.60 16.60 40.87
CA SER A 223 -80.59 17.14 39.95
C SER A 223 -79.20 16.54 40.19
N LEU A 224 -78.80 16.39 41.46
CA LEU A 224 -77.53 15.76 41.85
C LEU A 224 -77.51 14.28 41.45
N ARG A 225 -78.56 13.52 41.76
CA ARG A 225 -78.65 12.10 41.39
C ARG A 225 -78.57 11.89 39.87
N ARG A 226 -79.19 12.76 39.07
CA ARG A 226 -79.10 12.72 37.60
C ARG A 226 -77.68 13.05 37.09
N LYS A 227 -76.99 14.01 37.71
CA LYS A 227 -75.57 14.32 37.41
C LYS A 227 -74.64 13.15 37.77
N PHE A 228 -74.84 12.48 38.91
CA PHE A 228 -74.05 11.29 39.28
C PHE A 228 -74.32 10.10 38.34
N VAL A 229 -75.56 9.89 37.87
CA VAL A 229 -75.85 8.84 36.88
C VAL A 229 -75.21 9.14 35.52
N VAL A 230 -75.24 10.39 35.05
CA VAL A 230 -74.55 10.79 33.81
C VAL A 230 -73.04 10.64 33.95
N LEU A 231 -72.45 11.07 35.07
CA LEU A 231 -71.02 10.90 35.35
C LEU A 231 -70.63 9.41 35.40
N GLY A 232 -71.44 8.58 36.06
CA GLY A 232 -71.27 7.13 36.08
C GLY A 232 -71.33 6.51 34.68
N GLY A 233 -72.29 6.93 33.84
CA GLY A 233 -72.38 6.51 32.44
C GLY A 233 -71.16 6.90 31.60
N VAL A 234 -70.63 8.12 31.79
CA VAL A 234 -69.39 8.56 31.14
C VAL A 234 -68.18 7.75 31.62
N ILE A 235 -68.07 7.47 32.92
CA ILE A 235 -67.01 6.62 33.48
C ILE A 235 -67.09 5.20 32.89
N VAL A 236 -68.28 4.59 32.84
CA VAL A 236 -68.50 3.28 32.23
C VAL A 236 -68.15 3.28 30.74
N LEU A 237 -68.49 4.34 29.99
CA LEU A 237 -68.13 4.47 28.58
C LEU A 237 -66.61 4.59 28.36
N VAL A 238 -65.91 5.32 29.24
CA VAL A 238 -64.44 5.41 29.25
C VAL A 238 -63.81 4.06 29.59
N PHE A 239 -64.28 3.35 30.61
CA PHE A 239 -63.79 2.01 30.92
C PHE A 239 -64.09 1.01 29.81
N ALA A 240 -65.27 1.06 29.17
CA ALA A 240 -65.61 0.20 28.05
C ALA A 240 -64.72 0.44 26.81
N THR A 241 -64.43 1.70 26.48
CA THR A 241 -63.53 2.04 25.37
C THR A 241 -62.07 1.70 25.67
N LEU A 242 -61.60 1.86 26.91
CA LEU A 242 -60.29 1.40 27.35
C LEU A 242 -60.19 -0.15 27.32
N SER A 243 -61.22 -0.86 27.78
CA SER A 243 -61.29 -2.33 27.71
C SER A 243 -61.33 -2.85 26.27
N ALA A 244 -62.09 -2.21 25.38
CA ALA A 244 -62.13 -2.56 23.96
C ALA A 244 -60.77 -2.31 23.28
N GLN A 245 -60.08 -1.22 23.62
CA GLN A 245 -58.72 -0.96 23.15
C GLN A 245 -57.71 -1.97 23.71
N LEU A 246 -57.81 -2.35 24.99
CA LEU A 246 -56.97 -3.38 25.60
C LEU A 246 -57.18 -4.75 24.93
N PHE A 247 -58.44 -5.13 24.66
CA PHE A 247 -58.77 -6.34 23.90
C PHE A 247 -58.20 -6.30 22.48
N ARG A 248 -58.28 -5.15 21.79
CA ARG A 248 -57.66 -4.96 20.48
C ARG A 248 -56.14 -5.14 20.52
N LEU A 249 -55.48 -4.63 21.55
CA LEU A 249 -54.03 -4.75 21.72
C LEU A 249 -53.60 -6.19 22.10
N GLN A 250 -54.26 -6.82 23.07
CA GLN A 250 -53.84 -8.12 23.61
C GLN A 250 -54.37 -9.35 22.86
N VAL A 251 -55.53 -9.25 22.20
CA VAL A 251 -56.17 -10.39 21.51
C VAL A 251 -56.07 -10.23 20.00
N LEU A 252 -56.64 -9.16 19.42
CA LEU A 252 -56.66 -8.97 17.97
C LEU A 252 -55.26 -8.75 17.37
N ASN A 253 -54.40 -7.98 18.07
CA ASN A 253 -53.03 -7.71 17.65
C ASN A 253 -51.97 -8.59 18.36
N GLN A 254 -52.37 -9.69 19.02
CA GLN A 254 -51.48 -10.49 19.87
C GLN A 254 -50.17 -10.87 19.16
N GLY A 255 -50.25 -11.46 17.97
CA GLY A 255 -49.08 -11.91 17.21
C GLY A 255 -48.12 -10.77 16.86
N TYR A 256 -48.65 -9.61 16.49
CA TYR A 256 -47.84 -8.43 16.15
C TYR A 256 -47.06 -7.90 17.36
N TYR A 257 -47.75 -7.66 18.48
CA TYR A 257 -47.08 -7.15 19.68
C TYR A 257 -46.20 -8.19 20.37
N ARG A 258 -46.52 -9.48 20.25
CA ARG A 258 -45.65 -10.58 20.69
C ARG A 258 -44.36 -10.62 19.88
N LEU A 259 -44.41 -10.51 18.56
CA LEU A 259 -43.22 -10.43 17.71
C LEU A 259 -42.38 -9.17 17.99
N GLN A 260 -43.01 -8.03 18.31
CA GLN A 260 -42.25 -6.84 18.77
C GLN A 260 -41.66 -7.02 20.17
N ALA A 261 -42.35 -7.67 21.10
CA ALA A 261 -41.83 -7.95 22.43
C ALA A 261 -40.67 -8.97 22.40
N GLU A 262 -40.78 -10.02 21.57
CA GLU A 262 -39.71 -10.97 21.31
C GLU A 262 -38.54 -10.28 20.58
N GLY A 263 -38.79 -9.45 19.57
CA GLY A 263 -37.76 -8.64 18.90
C GLY A 263 -37.01 -7.68 19.85
N ASN A 264 -37.70 -7.08 20.82
CA ASN A 264 -37.07 -6.24 21.86
C ASN A 264 -36.30 -7.05 22.92
N ARG A 265 -36.55 -8.36 23.04
CA ARG A 265 -35.92 -9.26 24.02
C ARG A 265 -34.76 -10.08 23.43
N LEU A 266 -34.59 -10.07 22.10
CA LEU A 266 -33.64 -10.91 21.37
C LEU A 266 -32.53 -10.07 20.75
N ARG A 267 -31.40 -9.93 21.47
CA ARG A 267 -30.21 -9.25 20.96
C ARG A 267 -29.38 -10.23 20.13
N LEU A 268 -29.06 -9.88 18.88
CA LEU A 268 -28.05 -10.58 18.09
C LEU A 268 -26.67 -9.97 18.37
N GLU A 269 -25.70 -10.81 18.67
CA GLU A 269 -24.30 -10.42 18.90
C GLU A 269 -23.39 -11.15 17.92
N ALA A 270 -22.50 -10.41 17.25
CA ALA A 270 -21.54 -10.96 16.31
C ALA A 270 -20.34 -11.56 17.06
N ILE A 271 -20.01 -12.81 16.77
CA ILE A 271 -18.77 -13.44 17.25
C ILE A 271 -17.68 -13.12 16.22
N LYS A 272 -16.71 -12.28 16.61
CA LYS A 272 -15.62 -11.89 15.71
C LYS A 272 -14.70 -13.10 15.46
N PRO A 273 -14.35 -13.42 14.19
CA PRO A 273 -13.42 -14.49 13.87
C PRO A 273 -11.98 -14.09 14.22
N ALA A 274 -11.10 -15.07 14.45
CA ALA A 274 -9.66 -14.77 14.49
C ALA A 274 -9.18 -14.50 13.05
N ARG A 275 -8.50 -13.36 12.85
CA ARG A 275 -7.92 -12.98 11.54
C ARG A 275 -6.80 -13.95 11.16
N GLY A 276 -6.73 -14.35 9.90
CA GLY A 276 -5.75 -15.32 9.40
C GLY A 276 -4.29 -14.94 9.71
N LEU A 277 -3.45 -15.92 10.00
CA LEU A 277 -2.03 -15.68 10.30
C LEU A 277 -1.24 -15.45 9.00
N ILE A 278 -0.10 -14.77 9.10
CA ILE A 278 0.82 -14.59 7.97
C ILE A 278 2.18 -15.16 8.36
N TYR A 279 2.75 -16.00 7.50
CA TYR A 279 4.07 -16.61 7.67
C TYR A 279 4.98 -16.29 6.48
N ASP A 280 6.30 -16.35 6.70
CA ASP A 280 7.30 -16.34 5.63
C ASP A 280 7.42 -17.73 4.96
N ARG A 281 8.21 -17.83 3.88
CA ARG A 281 8.34 -19.08 3.11
C ARG A 281 8.91 -20.28 3.89
N ASN A 282 9.51 -20.01 5.06
CA ASN A 282 10.15 -20.98 5.95
C ASN A 282 9.29 -21.28 7.20
N GLY A 283 8.12 -20.65 7.35
CA GLY A 283 7.23 -20.81 8.51
C GLY A 283 7.53 -19.87 9.68
N ARG A 284 8.32 -18.81 9.50
CA ARG A 284 8.46 -17.75 10.52
C ARG A 284 7.20 -16.90 10.54
N LEU A 285 6.66 -16.62 11.74
CA LEU A 285 5.46 -15.80 11.93
C LEU A 285 5.74 -14.31 11.62
N LEU A 286 4.92 -13.72 10.76
CA LEU A 286 5.04 -12.35 10.24
C LEU A 286 3.86 -11.45 10.65
N ALA A 287 2.65 -12.00 10.79
CA ALA A 287 1.52 -11.31 11.38
C ALA A 287 0.68 -12.27 12.23
N ALA A 288 0.31 -11.82 13.43
CA ALA A 288 -0.38 -12.59 14.45
C ALA A 288 -1.47 -11.75 15.12
N ASN A 289 -2.34 -12.41 15.88
CA ASN A 289 -3.29 -11.72 16.76
C ASN A 289 -2.88 -11.97 18.21
N VAL A 290 -2.78 -10.92 19.01
CA VAL A 290 -2.41 -10.98 20.43
C VAL A 290 -3.57 -10.47 21.30
N ALA A 291 -3.71 -11.04 22.50
CA ALA A 291 -4.74 -10.61 23.45
C ALA A 291 -4.30 -9.32 24.16
N SER A 292 -4.84 -8.18 23.73
CA SER A 292 -4.59 -6.88 24.34
C SER A 292 -5.67 -6.61 25.40
N PRO A 293 -5.32 -6.31 26.66
CA PRO A 293 -6.31 -5.99 27.66
C PRO A 293 -6.78 -4.54 27.55
N TYR A 294 -8.08 -4.34 27.74
CA TYR A 294 -8.72 -3.02 27.78
C TYR A 294 -9.66 -2.94 28.98
N VAL A 295 -9.77 -1.75 29.57
CA VAL A 295 -10.57 -1.53 30.78
C VAL A 295 -11.90 -0.92 30.40
N VAL A 296 -12.97 -1.46 30.98
CA VAL A 296 -14.33 -0.94 30.82
C VAL A 296 -14.96 -0.56 32.15
N VAL A 297 -15.95 0.32 32.08
CA VAL A 297 -16.87 0.67 33.17
C VAL A 297 -18.30 0.31 32.75
N VAL A 298 -19.06 -0.33 33.65
CA VAL A 298 -20.47 -0.69 33.45
C VAL A 298 -21.36 0.24 34.30
N PRO A 299 -22.06 1.23 33.71
CA PRO A 299 -22.79 2.26 34.46
C PRO A 299 -23.86 1.77 35.45
N ALA A 300 -24.40 0.57 35.25
CA ALA A 300 -25.38 -0.11 36.13
C ALA A 300 -24.76 -0.73 37.38
N GLU A 301 -23.46 -1.04 37.36
CA GLU A 301 -22.75 -1.75 38.44
C GLU A 301 -21.95 -0.80 39.35
N LEU A 302 -21.83 0.47 38.95
CA LEU A 302 -21.20 1.53 39.74
C LEU A 302 -21.98 1.82 41.04
N PRO A 303 -21.29 1.98 42.20
CA PRO A 303 -21.91 2.30 43.47
C PRO A 303 -22.35 3.77 43.52
N LYS A 304 -23.67 3.99 43.53
CA LYS A 304 -24.30 5.32 43.62
C LYS A 304 -23.68 6.15 44.75
N GLY A 305 -23.13 7.31 44.41
CA GLY A 305 -22.53 8.24 45.37
C GLY A 305 -21.04 8.00 45.70
N ARG A 306 -20.43 6.89 45.27
CA ARG A 306 -18.98 6.60 45.41
C ARG A 306 -18.23 6.55 44.08
N GLU A 307 -18.90 6.95 43.00
CA GLU A 307 -18.41 6.87 41.61
C GLU A 307 -17.11 7.66 41.40
N GLY A 308 -16.99 8.86 42.00
CA GLY A 308 -15.80 9.70 41.90
C GLY A 308 -14.53 9.07 42.51
N GLU A 309 -14.67 8.18 43.51
CA GLU A 309 -13.54 7.42 44.05
C GLU A 309 -12.98 6.45 43.00
N ILE A 310 -13.87 5.80 42.25
CA ILE A 310 -13.52 4.87 41.18
C ILE A 310 -12.91 5.63 40.00
N TYR A 311 -13.48 6.76 39.59
CA TYR A 311 -12.92 7.58 38.51
C TYR A 311 -11.52 8.12 38.88
N ALA A 312 -11.28 8.51 40.14
CA ALA A 312 -9.97 8.92 40.63
C ALA A 312 -8.95 7.75 40.70
N ALA A 313 -9.40 6.56 41.11
CA ALA A 313 -8.56 5.35 41.11
C ALA A 313 -8.17 4.93 39.68
N LEU A 314 -9.12 4.99 38.74
CA LEU A 314 -8.86 4.75 37.31
C LEU A 314 -7.92 5.81 36.73
N GLN A 315 -8.09 7.10 37.04
CA GLN A 315 -7.16 8.15 36.64
C GLN A 315 -5.73 7.87 37.13
N THR A 316 -5.58 7.40 38.37
CA THR A 316 -4.26 7.08 38.96
C THR A 316 -3.61 5.85 38.31
N LEU A 317 -4.38 4.85 37.90
CA LEU A 317 -3.86 3.60 37.34
C LEU A 317 -3.71 3.62 35.81
N LEU A 318 -4.58 4.37 35.10
CA LEU A 318 -4.67 4.40 33.64
C LEU A 318 -4.29 5.75 33.01
N HIS A 319 -4.04 6.78 33.81
CA HIS A 319 -3.71 8.13 33.37
C HIS A 319 -4.81 8.79 32.49
N VAL A 320 -6.05 8.30 32.56
CA VAL A 320 -7.23 8.87 31.89
C VAL A 320 -7.92 9.87 32.84
N PRO A 321 -8.14 11.13 32.46
CA PRO A 321 -8.79 12.11 33.34
C PRO A 321 -10.18 11.67 33.83
N ALA A 322 -10.41 11.76 35.14
CA ALA A 322 -11.63 11.28 35.79
C ALA A 322 -12.92 11.92 35.21
N PHE A 323 -12.84 13.18 34.74
CA PHE A 323 -13.97 13.90 34.14
C PHE A 323 -14.41 13.33 32.78
N GLU A 324 -13.51 12.66 32.05
CA GLU A 324 -13.84 12.04 30.76
C GLU A 324 -14.65 10.76 31.00
N ILE A 325 -14.25 9.97 31.99
CA ILE A 325 -14.97 8.78 32.46
C ILE A 325 -16.36 9.17 32.96
N GLU A 326 -16.44 10.20 33.81
CA GLU A 326 -17.72 10.73 34.31
C GLU A 326 -18.62 11.22 33.16
N HIS A 327 -18.07 11.92 32.16
CA HIS A 327 -18.85 12.46 31.06
C HIS A 327 -19.48 11.35 30.19
N GLU A 328 -18.74 10.28 29.88
CA GLU A 328 -19.29 9.14 29.13
C GLU A 328 -20.29 8.32 29.96
N VAL A 329 -20.04 8.10 31.26
CA VAL A 329 -21.04 7.47 32.15
C VAL A 329 -22.32 8.30 32.20
N ALA A 330 -22.21 9.63 32.28
CA ALA A 330 -23.35 10.54 32.20
C ALA A 330 -24.01 10.52 30.80
N ALA A 331 -23.27 10.32 29.71
CA ALA A 331 -23.82 10.16 28.36
C ALA A 331 -24.61 8.86 28.22
N ALA A 332 -24.07 7.73 28.68
CA ALA A 332 -24.76 6.44 28.70
C ALA A 332 -26.04 6.48 29.55
N ARG A 333 -25.98 7.10 30.74
CA ARG A 333 -27.17 7.35 31.60
C ARG A 333 -28.24 8.18 30.91
N ARG A 334 -27.86 9.26 30.19
CA ARG A 334 -28.80 10.07 29.37
C ARG A 334 -29.42 9.28 28.21
N ARG A 335 -28.77 8.22 27.73
CA ARG A 335 -29.29 7.29 26.69
C ARG A 335 -30.08 6.10 27.27
N ASN A 336 -30.19 5.97 28.60
CA ASN A 336 -30.68 4.78 29.31
C ASN A 336 -29.91 3.49 28.97
N ASP A 337 -28.65 3.61 28.53
CA ASP A 337 -27.80 2.51 28.09
C ASP A 337 -26.86 2.09 29.22
N LEU A 338 -27.43 1.51 30.29
CA LEU A 338 -26.72 1.34 31.57
C LEU A 338 -25.82 0.10 31.62
N TYR A 339 -26.03 -0.88 30.73
CA TYR A 339 -25.34 -2.17 30.74
C TYR A 339 -24.36 -2.36 29.58
N THR A 340 -24.32 -1.45 28.60
CA THR A 340 -23.25 -1.43 27.60
C THR A 340 -21.96 -0.95 28.26
N PRO A 341 -20.86 -1.73 28.24
CA PRO A 341 -19.61 -1.32 28.86
C PRO A 341 -18.95 -0.17 28.09
N ILE A 342 -18.60 0.89 28.81
CA ILE A 342 -17.87 2.05 28.30
C ILE A 342 -16.38 1.71 28.36
N VAL A 343 -15.66 1.79 27.24
CA VAL A 343 -14.21 1.60 27.21
C VAL A 343 -13.53 2.83 27.78
N VAL A 344 -12.78 2.67 28.88
CA VAL A 344 -12.03 3.74 29.54
C VAL A 344 -10.63 3.88 28.96
N ARG A 345 -9.94 2.75 28.70
CA ARG A 345 -8.62 2.72 28.07
C ARG A 345 -8.38 1.41 27.34
N ARG A 346 -7.78 1.48 26.15
CA ARG A 346 -7.29 0.32 25.37
C ARG A 346 -5.80 0.11 25.61
N GLU A 347 -5.30 -1.05 25.17
CA GLU A 347 -3.86 -1.38 25.16
C GLU A 347 -3.17 -1.10 26.49
N VAL A 348 -3.81 -1.57 27.56
CA VAL A 348 -3.29 -1.46 28.92
C VAL A 348 -2.10 -2.42 29.07
N GLY A 349 -1.00 -1.96 29.66
CA GLY A 349 0.16 -2.84 29.91
C GLY A 349 -0.25 -4.06 30.75
N LEU A 350 0.27 -5.25 30.42
CA LEU A 350 -0.14 -6.50 31.07
C LEU A 350 -0.01 -6.45 32.60
N ASP A 351 0.98 -5.73 33.13
CA ASP A 351 1.16 -5.54 34.58
C ASP A 351 0.14 -4.57 35.18
N THR A 352 -0.19 -3.48 34.50
CA THR A 352 -1.30 -2.59 34.89
C THR A 352 -2.64 -3.35 34.87
N ALA A 353 -2.86 -4.24 33.89
CA ALA A 353 -4.04 -5.09 33.81
C ALA A 353 -4.08 -6.17 34.91
N ARG A 354 -2.93 -6.72 35.33
CA ARG A 354 -2.80 -7.61 36.51
C ARG A 354 -3.14 -6.87 37.80
N ILE A 355 -2.52 -5.71 38.03
CA ILE A 355 -2.75 -4.86 39.21
C ILE A 355 -4.21 -4.41 39.30
N LEU A 356 -4.85 -4.08 38.17
CA LEU A 356 -6.29 -3.77 38.13
C LEU A 356 -7.15 -4.98 38.47
N ARG A 357 -6.87 -6.16 37.87
CA ARG A 357 -7.56 -7.42 38.17
C ARG A 357 -7.52 -7.77 39.67
N GLU A 358 -6.37 -7.62 40.31
CA GLU A 358 -6.19 -7.84 41.76
C GLU A 358 -7.01 -6.84 42.61
N ARG A 359 -7.26 -5.64 42.09
CA ARG A 359 -8.00 -4.56 42.76
C ARG A 359 -9.49 -4.48 42.39
N LEU A 360 -10.00 -5.34 41.49
CA LEU A 360 -11.40 -5.31 41.05
C LEU A 360 -12.41 -5.44 42.20
N ALA A 361 -12.07 -6.17 43.27
CA ALA A 361 -12.90 -6.27 44.48
C ALA A 361 -13.17 -4.91 45.17
N GLY A 362 -12.28 -3.93 44.98
CA GLY A 362 -12.45 -2.55 45.44
C GLY A 362 -12.96 -1.57 44.37
N LEU A 363 -13.20 -2.03 43.14
CA LEU A 363 -13.60 -1.22 41.98
C LEU A 363 -14.90 -1.77 41.33
N PRO A 364 -16.03 -1.83 42.07
CA PRO A 364 -17.29 -2.36 41.55
C PRO A 364 -17.78 -1.59 40.31
N GLY A 365 -18.13 -2.33 39.25
CA GLY A 365 -18.48 -1.79 37.95
C GLY A 365 -17.30 -1.44 37.04
N VAL A 366 -16.06 -1.78 37.43
CA VAL A 366 -14.89 -1.84 36.54
C VAL A 366 -14.66 -3.30 36.12
N ASP A 367 -14.23 -3.52 34.88
CA ASP A 367 -13.89 -4.84 34.35
C ASP A 367 -12.68 -4.76 33.39
N VAL A 368 -11.89 -5.82 33.31
CA VAL A 368 -10.66 -5.93 32.48
C VAL A 368 -10.88 -7.00 31.43
N ARG A 369 -11.20 -6.55 30.21
CA ARG A 369 -11.51 -7.40 29.06
C ARG A 369 -10.31 -7.54 28.15
N TYR A 370 -10.39 -8.47 27.20
CA TYR A 370 -9.34 -8.73 26.22
C TYR A 370 -9.92 -8.67 24.81
N GLU A 371 -9.24 -7.99 23.91
CA GLU A 371 -9.55 -8.00 22.47
C GLU A 371 -8.35 -8.47 21.65
N ALA A 372 -8.60 -9.01 20.46
CA ALA A 372 -7.57 -9.49 19.56
C ALA A 372 -7.00 -8.33 18.73
N VAL A 373 -5.83 -7.82 19.12
CA VAL A 373 -5.10 -6.78 18.37
C VAL A 373 -4.12 -7.45 17.40
N ARG A 374 -3.91 -6.84 16.23
CA ARG A 374 -2.97 -7.33 15.22
C ARG A 374 -1.54 -6.93 15.58
N TRP A 375 -0.60 -7.86 15.47
CA TRP A 375 0.81 -7.66 15.81
C TRP A 375 1.72 -8.21 14.71
N TYR A 376 2.76 -7.46 14.36
CA TYR A 376 3.76 -7.85 13.36
C TYR A 376 5.13 -8.01 14.04
N PRO A 377 5.61 -9.25 14.29
CA PRO A 377 6.86 -9.50 15.00
C PRO A 377 8.11 -8.96 14.30
N THR A 378 8.01 -8.66 13.01
CA THR A 378 9.06 -8.12 12.14
C THR A 378 8.98 -6.60 11.94
N GLY A 379 7.85 -5.96 12.29
CA GLY A 379 7.67 -4.51 12.25
C GLY A 379 8.19 -3.85 10.96
N PRO A 380 9.14 -2.88 11.04
CA PRO A 380 9.70 -2.18 9.88
C PRO A 380 10.37 -3.05 8.81
N LEU A 381 10.79 -4.28 9.12
CA LEU A 381 11.47 -5.16 8.16
C LEU A 381 10.57 -5.56 6.97
N THR A 382 9.26 -5.56 7.18
CA THR A 382 8.26 -6.12 6.27
C THR A 382 7.02 -5.24 6.14
N SER A 383 7.06 -3.98 6.60
CA SER A 383 5.88 -3.12 6.74
C SER A 383 5.24 -2.73 5.41
N HIS A 384 6.01 -2.46 4.36
CA HIS A 384 5.48 -2.23 3.01
C HIS A 384 4.75 -3.47 2.45
N LEU A 385 5.36 -4.65 2.62
CA LEU A 385 4.89 -5.93 2.08
C LEU A 385 3.65 -6.45 2.80
N ILE A 386 3.69 -6.49 4.14
CA ILE A 386 2.55 -6.93 4.96
C ILE A 386 1.46 -5.85 4.93
N GLY A 387 1.86 -4.59 5.02
CA GLY A 387 0.96 -3.48 5.33
C GLY A 387 0.52 -3.53 6.79
N TYR A 388 -0.69 -3.05 7.03
CA TYR A 388 -1.33 -3.05 8.35
C TYR A 388 -2.84 -3.16 8.22
N VAL A 389 -3.50 -3.55 9.32
CA VAL A 389 -4.93 -3.29 9.54
C VAL A 389 -5.13 -1.96 10.25
N GLY A 390 -6.29 -1.35 10.08
CA GLY A 390 -6.75 -0.19 10.84
C GLY A 390 -8.27 -0.20 11.02
N ARG A 391 -8.81 0.73 11.81
CA ARG A 391 -10.27 0.89 12.00
C ARG A 391 -10.96 1.33 10.71
N ILE A 392 -12.26 1.08 10.61
CA ILE A 392 -13.06 1.45 9.44
C ILE A 392 -13.62 2.85 9.61
N GLU A 393 -13.33 3.73 8.64
CA GLU A 393 -13.84 5.10 8.66
C GLU A 393 -15.32 5.17 8.26
N PRO A 394 -16.12 6.13 8.75
CA PRO A 394 -17.54 6.24 8.40
C PRO A 394 -17.82 6.32 6.90
N ASP A 395 -17.00 7.06 6.15
CA ASP A 395 -17.10 7.19 4.69
C ASP A 395 -16.65 5.92 3.97
N GLU A 396 -15.62 5.24 4.48
CA GLU A 396 -15.14 3.95 3.97
C GLU A 396 -16.19 2.86 4.15
N LEU A 397 -16.89 2.82 5.29
CA LEU A 397 -18.00 1.89 5.53
C LEU A 397 -19.14 2.09 4.54
N ASN A 398 -19.43 3.32 4.13
CA ASN A 398 -20.44 3.61 3.10
C ASN A 398 -20.00 3.07 1.74
N VAL A 399 -18.74 3.29 1.33
CA VAL A 399 -18.17 2.70 0.10
C VAL A 399 -18.16 1.16 0.15
N LEU A 400 -17.90 0.55 1.30
CA LEU A 400 -17.94 -0.91 1.48
C LEU A 400 -19.36 -1.48 1.37
N ARG A 401 -20.40 -0.72 1.74
CA ARG A 401 -21.81 -1.07 1.54
C ARG A 401 -22.22 -0.91 0.07
N GLU A 402 -21.90 0.22 -0.56
CA GLU A 402 -22.23 0.53 -1.95
C GLU A 402 -21.62 -0.47 -2.95
N ARG A 403 -20.43 -1.01 -2.65
CA ARG A 403 -19.76 -2.03 -3.49
C ARG A 403 -20.46 -3.40 -3.52
N GLY A 404 -21.57 -3.59 -2.81
CA GLY A 404 -22.41 -4.80 -2.94
C GLY A 404 -21.78 -6.09 -2.41
N ILE A 405 -20.68 -6.01 -1.64
CA ILE A 405 -19.88 -7.14 -1.13
C ILE A 405 -20.67 -8.06 -0.15
N GLN A 406 -21.89 -7.66 0.21
CA GLN A 406 -22.57 -8.05 1.45
C GLN A 406 -24.06 -8.38 1.26
N SER A 407 -24.38 -9.24 0.28
CA SER A 407 -25.70 -9.91 0.23
C SER A 407 -25.91 -10.86 1.43
N ASP A 408 -24.83 -11.46 1.92
CA ASP A 408 -24.75 -12.15 3.20
C ASP A 408 -24.58 -11.12 4.34
N GLU A 409 -25.58 -11.05 5.22
CA GLU A 409 -25.60 -10.15 6.38
C GLU A 409 -24.39 -10.33 7.30
N ARG A 410 -23.84 -11.55 7.40
CA ARG A 410 -22.69 -11.88 8.26
C ARG A 410 -21.39 -11.27 7.77
N ARG A 411 -21.31 -10.94 6.48
CA ARG A 411 -20.13 -10.31 5.86
C ARG A 411 -20.15 -8.80 6.00
N ARG A 412 -21.22 -8.20 6.54
CA ARG A 412 -21.27 -6.75 6.76
C ARG A 412 -20.16 -6.30 7.69
N TYR A 413 -19.49 -5.22 7.32
CA TYR A 413 -18.55 -4.53 8.19
C TYR A 413 -19.33 -3.65 9.19
N GLN A 414 -18.76 -3.48 10.38
CA GLN A 414 -19.24 -2.56 11.40
C GLN A 414 -18.18 -1.49 11.67
N LEU A 415 -18.53 -0.36 12.32
CA LEU A 415 -17.58 0.72 12.60
C LEU A 415 -16.48 0.32 13.60
N ASP A 416 -16.73 -0.73 14.39
CA ASP A 416 -15.80 -1.32 15.35
C ASP A 416 -15.02 -2.53 14.78
N ASP A 417 -15.19 -2.85 13.50
CA ASP A 417 -14.31 -3.79 12.79
C ASP A 417 -12.99 -3.11 12.39
N THR A 418 -11.97 -3.94 12.17
CA THR A 418 -10.73 -3.56 11.48
C THR A 418 -10.70 -4.15 10.08
N ILE A 419 -9.99 -3.48 9.18
CA ILE A 419 -9.78 -3.86 7.78
C ILE A 419 -8.32 -3.64 7.41
N GLY A 420 -7.77 -4.45 6.51
CA GLY A 420 -6.47 -4.20 5.88
C GLY A 420 -6.45 -2.88 5.14
N LYS A 421 -5.40 -2.09 5.33
CA LYS A 421 -5.21 -0.73 4.76
C LYS A 421 -4.07 -0.65 3.74
N ALA A 422 -3.09 -1.55 3.84
CA ALA A 422 -1.91 -1.60 2.98
C ALA A 422 -1.45 -3.05 2.76
N GLY A 423 -0.46 -3.27 1.88
CA GLY A 423 0.22 -4.55 1.66
C GLY A 423 -0.72 -5.75 1.38
N VAL A 424 -0.25 -6.96 1.72
CA VAL A 424 -1.09 -8.17 1.62
C VAL A 424 -2.27 -8.16 2.60
N GLU A 425 -2.20 -7.43 3.72
CA GLU A 425 -3.33 -7.26 4.64
C GLU A 425 -4.56 -6.67 3.92
N LEU A 426 -4.36 -5.69 3.03
CA LEU A 426 -5.40 -5.16 2.15
C LEU A 426 -5.72 -6.10 0.97
N THR A 427 -4.71 -6.55 0.21
CA THR A 427 -4.94 -7.37 -1.01
C THR A 427 -5.71 -8.66 -0.69
N TYR A 428 -5.42 -9.29 0.45
CA TYR A 428 -5.98 -10.57 0.86
C TYR A 428 -6.98 -10.45 2.03
N GLU A 429 -7.52 -9.26 2.28
CA GLU A 429 -8.56 -8.99 3.30
C GLU A 429 -9.70 -10.03 3.27
N GLY A 430 -10.20 -10.37 2.08
CA GLY A 430 -11.29 -11.34 1.90
C GLY A 430 -10.96 -12.78 2.30
N TYR A 431 -9.68 -13.13 2.40
CA TYR A 431 -9.19 -14.40 2.96
C TYR A 431 -8.85 -14.25 4.46
N LEU A 432 -8.18 -13.15 4.81
CA LEU A 432 -7.68 -12.89 6.16
C LEU A 432 -8.79 -12.61 7.18
N ARG A 433 -9.89 -11.93 6.82
CA ARG A 433 -10.95 -11.57 7.77
C ARG A 433 -11.67 -12.78 8.38
N GLY A 434 -11.83 -13.87 7.63
CA GLY A 434 -12.72 -14.96 8.01
C GLY A 434 -14.21 -14.59 7.91
N LEU A 435 -15.07 -15.37 8.56
CA LEU A 435 -16.53 -15.19 8.57
C LEU A 435 -17.05 -15.05 10.00
N PRO A 436 -17.67 -13.91 10.37
CA PRO A 436 -18.30 -13.73 11.67
C PRO A 436 -19.34 -14.81 12.01
N GLY A 437 -19.27 -15.25 13.26
CA GLY A 437 -20.31 -16.04 13.92
C GLY A 437 -21.43 -15.15 14.43
N ARG A 438 -22.50 -15.74 14.94
CA ARG A 438 -23.61 -15.02 15.57
C ARG A 438 -24.13 -15.80 16.76
N ARG A 439 -24.37 -15.13 17.87
CA ARG A 439 -25.17 -15.66 18.98
C ARG A 439 -26.40 -14.80 19.21
N GLN A 440 -27.51 -15.44 19.54
CA GLN A 440 -28.75 -14.78 19.91
C GLN A 440 -28.89 -14.87 21.42
N VAL A 441 -28.91 -13.72 22.10
CA VAL A 441 -29.02 -13.64 23.55
C VAL A 441 -30.36 -13.01 23.96
N GLU A 442 -31.00 -13.67 24.91
CA GLU A 442 -32.22 -13.22 25.57
C GLU A 442 -31.83 -12.15 26.61
N VAL A 443 -32.30 -10.92 26.47
CA VAL A 443 -32.03 -9.81 27.40
C VAL A 443 -33.22 -9.50 28.31
N ASP A 444 -32.96 -8.88 29.47
CA ASP A 444 -34.00 -8.25 30.27
C ASP A 444 -34.35 -6.82 29.79
N ALA A 445 -35.37 -6.21 30.38
CA ALA A 445 -35.81 -4.85 30.06
C ALA A 445 -34.79 -3.75 30.47
N ALA A 446 -33.69 -4.11 31.12
CA ALA A 446 -32.59 -3.21 31.45
C ALA A 446 -31.38 -3.38 30.49
N GLY A 447 -31.36 -4.44 29.67
CA GLY A 447 -30.31 -4.75 28.70
C GLY A 447 -29.32 -5.83 29.15
N ARG A 448 -29.55 -6.49 30.30
CA ARG A 448 -28.69 -7.56 30.82
C ARG A 448 -28.96 -8.86 30.07
N ALA A 449 -27.91 -9.54 29.59
CA ALA A 449 -28.04 -10.86 28.98
C ALA A 449 -28.41 -11.92 30.05
N LEU A 450 -29.48 -12.67 29.79
CA LEU A 450 -30.01 -13.73 30.65
C LEU A 450 -29.55 -15.12 30.18
N ARG A 451 -29.56 -15.36 28.85
CA ARG A 451 -29.34 -16.69 28.25
C ARG A 451 -28.94 -16.59 26.78
N VAL A 452 -28.06 -17.47 26.31
CA VAL A 452 -27.85 -17.72 24.88
C VAL A 452 -28.90 -18.71 24.39
N LEU A 453 -29.62 -18.38 23.31
CA LEU A 453 -30.68 -19.21 22.72
C LEU A 453 -30.21 -20.02 21.51
N ALA A 454 -29.32 -19.44 20.72
CA ALA A 454 -28.72 -20.06 19.55
C ALA A 454 -27.32 -19.47 19.33
N GLU A 455 -26.38 -20.29 18.88
CA GLU A 455 -25.03 -19.84 18.52
C GLU A 455 -24.55 -20.55 17.24
N GLU A 456 -24.02 -19.77 16.30
CA GLU A 456 -23.26 -20.24 15.17
C GLU A 456 -21.82 -19.75 15.31
N PRO A 457 -20.82 -20.65 15.38
CA PRO A 457 -19.43 -20.26 15.57
C PRO A 457 -18.89 -19.44 14.39
N ALA A 458 -17.93 -18.57 14.70
CA ALA A 458 -17.16 -17.87 13.69
C ALA A 458 -16.21 -18.83 12.95
N ARG A 459 -15.89 -18.52 11.69
CA ARG A 459 -14.83 -19.23 10.94
C ARG A 459 -13.63 -18.31 10.84
N ASN A 460 -12.49 -18.76 11.36
CA ASN A 460 -11.24 -17.99 11.32
C ASN A 460 -10.78 -17.73 9.88
N GLY A 461 -10.01 -16.66 9.69
CA GLY A 461 -9.41 -16.33 8.40
C GLY A 461 -8.41 -17.37 7.93
N ALA A 462 -8.22 -17.43 6.61
CA ALA A 462 -7.22 -18.27 5.99
C ALA A 462 -5.81 -17.73 6.24
N THR A 463 -4.87 -18.64 6.51
CA THR A 463 -3.46 -18.35 6.72
C THR A 463 -2.75 -18.10 5.39
N LEU A 464 -1.94 -17.04 5.31
CA LEU A 464 -1.08 -16.76 4.16
C LEU A 464 0.34 -17.26 4.43
N VAL A 465 0.97 -17.86 3.41
CA VAL A 465 2.41 -18.10 3.38
C VAL A 465 3.00 -17.23 2.28
N LEU A 466 3.96 -16.38 2.64
CA LEU A 466 4.62 -15.47 1.72
C LEU A 466 5.77 -16.16 0.97
N THR A 467 6.20 -15.54 -0.13
CA THR A 467 7.38 -15.92 -0.91
C THR A 467 8.68 -15.46 -0.25
N ILE A 468 8.59 -14.42 0.58
CA ILE A 468 9.69 -13.74 1.26
C ILE A 468 10.39 -14.68 2.24
N ASP A 469 11.70 -14.52 2.33
CA ASP A 469 12.57 -15.18 3.30
C ASP A 469 13.04 -14.15 4.34
N SER A 470 12.56 -14.26 5.58
CA SER A 470 12.78 -13.22 6.59
C SER A 470 14.25 -13.00 6.95
N GLU A 471 15.07 -14.04 6.84
CA GLU A 471 16.51 -13.97 7.12
C GLU A 471 17.23 -13.26 5.97
N LEU A 472 16.87 -13.56 4.72
CA LEU A 472 17.39 -12.82 3.55
C LEU A 472 16.92 -11.36 3.58
N GLN A 473 15.64 -11.11 3.88
CA GLN A 473 15.05 -9.77 4.00
C GLN A 473 15.85 -8.92 4.99
N GLN A 474 16.18 -9.46 6.18
CA GLN A 474 17.00 -8.74 7.17
C GLN A 474 18.40 -8.45 6.64
N ILE A 475 19.09 -9.46 6.08
CA ILE A 475 20.45 -9.27 5.57
C ILE A 475 20.48 -8.25 4.41
N VAL A 476 19.48 -8.28 3.52
CA VAL A 476 19.32 -7.29 2.44
C VAL A 476 19.07 -5.90 3.02
N GLN A 477 18.23 -5.77 4.03
CA GLN A 477 17.97 -4.49 4.70
C GLN A 477 19.22 -3.92 5.37
N ASP A 478 19.96 -4.74 6.12
CA ASP A 478 21.18 -4.31 6.82
C ASP A 478 22.25 -3.83 5.81
N ILE A 479 22.41 -4.56 4.70
CA ILE A 479 23.30 -4.18 3.59
C ILE A 479 22.87 -2.86 2.94
N LEU A 480 21.56 -2.66 2.73
CA LEU A 480 21.01 -1.47 2.06
C LEU A 480 21.01 -0.23 2.97
N GLN A 481 20.76 -0.39 4.27
CA GLN A 481 20.87 0.68 5.25
C GLN A 481 22.32 1.18 5.38
N GLU A 482 23.30 0.28 5.32
CA GLU A 482 24.71 0.67 5.28
C GLU A 482 25.08 1.38 3.97
N SER A 483 24.59 0.90 2.81
CA SER A 483 24.94 1.50 1.50
C SER A 483 24.39 2.92 1.29
N VAL A 484 23.29 3.29 1.96
CA VAL A 484 22.76 4.67 1.96
C VAL A 484 23.34 5.57 3.07
N ARG A 485 24.19 5.04 3.97
CA ARG A 485 24.65 5.78 5.16
C ARG A 485 25.27 7.15 4.82
N ASP A 486 26.11 7.18 3.79
CA ASP A 486 26.86 8.38 3.37
C ASP A 486 26.23 9.10 2.17
N LEU A 487 25.05 8.64 1.69
CA LEU A 487 24.28 9.30 0.63
C LEU A 487 23.40 10.45 1.16
N ALA A 488 23.07 11.39 0.28
CA ALA A 488 22.26 12.57 0.62
C ALA A 488 20.76 12.25 0.82
N SER A 489 20.20 11.32 0.03
CA SER A 489 18.89 10.70 0.28
C SER A 489 19.09 9.37 1.01
N LYS A 490 18.11 8.96 1.83
CA LYS A 490 18.06 7.61 2.41
C LYS A 490 17.14 6.68 1.63
N LYS A 491 16.57 7.16 0.52
CA LYS A 491 15.73 6.36 -0.36
C LYS A 491 16.53 5.35 -1.18
N ALA A 492 16.21 4.08 -0.99
CA ALA A 492 16.81 2.98 -1.72
C ALA A 492 15.85 1.80 -1.84
N VAL A 493 16.07 0.96 -2.84
CA VAL A 493 15.34 -0.30 -3.02
C VAL A 493 16.31 -1.42 -3.36
N ALA A 494 16.10 -2.60 -2.77
CA ALA A 494 16.74 -3.83 -3.22
C ALA A 494 15.73 -4.99 -3.29
N ILE A 495 15.64 -5.62 -4.45
CA ILE A 495 14.73 -6.75 -4.72
C ILE A 495 15.56 -7.97 -5.15
N VAL A 496 15.24 -9.14 -4.58
CA VAL A 496 15.76 -10.45 -4.98
C VAL A 496 14.58 -11.31 -5.45
N MET A 497 14.55 -11.64 -6.73
CA MET A 497 13.45 -12.37 -7.40
C MET A 497 13.95 -13.73 -7.90
N ASP A 498 13.24 -14.83 -7.61
CA ASP A 498 13.53 -16.13 -8.22
C ASP A 498 13.15 -16.10 -9.71
N VAL A 499 14.13 -16.32 -10.58
CA VAL A 499 13.93 -16.15 -12.03
C VAL A 499 13.07 -17.23 -12.67
N ARG A 500 12.79 -18.32 -11.95
CA ARG A 500 12.06 -19.50 -12.44
C ARG A 500 10.58 -19.45 -12.07
N THR A 501 10.26 -18.88 -10.91
CA THR A 501 8.89 -18.85 -10.35
C THR A 501 8.27 -17.47 -10.30
N GLY A 502 9.08 -16.41 -10.26
CA GLY A 502 8.63 -15.04 -10.03
C GLY A 502 8.34 -14.70 -8.56
N GLU A 503 8.64 -15.63 -7.64
CA GLU A 503 8.59 -15.40 -6.20
C GLU A 503 9.59 -14.29 -5.80
N LEU A 504 9.14 -13.25 -5.10
CA LEU A 504 10.04 -12.29 -4.45
C LEU A 504 10.57 -12.90 -3.15
N LEU A 505 11.89 -13.04 -3.05
CA LEU A 505 12.58 -13.69 -1.94
C LEU A 505 13.00 -12.68 -0.87
N ALA A 506 13.31 -11.45 -1.30
CA ALA A 506 13.43 -10.27 -0.48
C ALA A 506 13.03 -9.05 -1.33
N ASP A 507 12.38 -8.08 -0.71
CA ASP A 507 12.01 -6.81 -1.32
C ASP A 507 12.02 -5.73 -0.23
N VAL A 508 13.03 -4.88 -0.25
CA VAL A 508 13.30 -3.88 0.79
C VAL A 508 13.20 -2.50 0.17
N SER A 509 12.24 -1.71 0.65
CA SER A 509 12.10 -0.28 0.41
C SER A 509 12.58 0.51 1.62
N LEU A 510 13.51 1.43 1.42
CA LEU A 510 13.98 2.39 2.42
C LEU A 510 13.61 3.82 2.01
N PRO A 511 13.31 4.73 2.97
CA PRO A 511 13.15 4.45 4.40
C PRO A 511 11.88 3.65 4.71
N THR A 512 11.83 3.05 5.90
CA THR A 512 10.71 2.21 6.38
C THR A 512 10.07 2.80 7.64
N TYR A 513 8.91 2.26 8.02
CA TYR A 513 8.09 2.62 9.18
C TYR A 513 7.68 1.35 9.94
N ASP A 514 7.41 1.44 11.24
CA ASP A 514 6.79 0.34 11.98
C ASP A 514 5.29 0.29 11.69
N ASN A 515 4.79 -0.86 11.24
CA ASN A 515 3.37 -1.08 10.93
C ASN A 515 2.51 -1.39 12.17
N ASN A 516 3.13 -1.69 13.33
CA ASN A 516 2.40 -1.92 14.57
C ASN A 516 1.63 -0.68 15.06
N ILE A 517 2.14 0.55 14.78
CA ILE A 517 1.53 1.82 15.21
C ILE A 517 0.10 2.06 14.70
N PHE A 518 -0.32 1.33 13.66
CA PHE A 518 -1.63 1.45 13.04
C PHE A 518 -2.66 0.41 13.52
N SER A 519 -2.20 -0.64 14.21
CA SER A 519 -3.07 -1.80 14.55
C SER A 519 -3.84 -1.62 15.87
N GLY A 520 -3.51 -0.58 16.63
CA GLY A 520 -4.12 -0.22 17.91
C GLY A 520 -4.70 1.19 17.92
N GLU A 521 -4.49 1.91 19.01
CA GLU A 521 -4.74 3.35 19.15
C GLU A 521 -3.62 4.15 18.47
N LEU A 522 -3.97 4.96 17.47
CA LEU A 522 -3.01 5.66 16.61
C LEU A 522 -2.37 6.85 17.33
N ASP A 523 -1.05 6.83 17.50
CA ASP A 523 -0.29 8.01 17.91
C ASP A 523 -0.26 9.04 16.76
N GLU A 524 -1.10 10.08 16.86
CA GLU A 524 -1.20 11.17 15.89
C GLU A 524 0.14 11.88 15.65
N ALA A 525 1.01 11.98 16.66
CA ALA A 525 2.29 12.68 16.55
C ALA A 525 3.33 11.83 15.79
N GLN A 526 3.35 10.51 16.02
CA GLN A 526 4.14 9.58 15.21
C GLN A 526 3.65 9.53 13.75
N TYR A 527 2.33 9.50 13.54
CA TYR A 527 1.75 9.50 12.20
C TYR A 527 2.06 10.79 11.42
N GLU A 528 1.88 11.95 12.04
CA GLU A 528 2.28 13.25 11.45
C GLU A 528 3.78 13.33 11.19
N ALA A 529 4.64 12.72 12.02
CA ALA A 529 6.08 12.65 11.75
C ALA A 529 6.40 11.83 10.49
N LEU A 530 5.73 10.69 10.29
CA LEU A 530 5.88 9.88 9.08
C LEU A 530 5.38 10.62 7.82
N LEU A 531 4.24 11.31 7.90
CA LEU A 531 3.69 12.12 6.80
C LEU A 531 4.59 13.30 6.42
N ARG A 532 5.33 13.86 7.38
CA ARG A 532 6.23 15.02 7.18
C ARG A 532 7.68 14.64 6.83
N THR A 533 8.03 13.35 6.87
CA THR A 533 9.38 12.88 6.55
C THR A 533 9.66 13.02 5.04
N PRO A 534 10.68 13.79 4.61
CA PRO A 534 10.88 14.15 3.20
C PRO A 534 10.99 12.96 2.23
N ASP A 535 11.64 11.88 2.68
CA ASP A 535 11.89 10.68 1.88
C ASP A 535 10.66 9.76 1.76
N LYS A 536 9.54 10.08 2.45
CA LYS A 536 8.21 9.43 2.37
C LYS A 536 8.16 7.93 2.77
N PRO A 537 8.54 7.56 4.01
CA PRO A 537 8.66 6.15 4.44
C PRO A 537 7.40 5.29 4.27
N LEU A 538 6.20 5.89 4.25
CA LEU A 538 4.93 5.18 4.01
C LEU A 538 4.76 4.69 2.56
N LEU A 539 5.59 5.13 1.61
CA LEU A 539 5.56 4.64 0.23
C LEU A 539 6.48 3.43 0.06
N ASP A 540 5.99 2.45 -0.68
CA ASP A 540 6.81 1.39 -1.25
C ASP A 540 7.50 1.90 -2.52
N HIS A 541 8.79 2.25 -2.42
CA HIS A 541 9.56 2.76 -3.54
C HIS A 541 9.88 1.69 -4.60
N ALA A 542 9.65 0.39 -4.31
CA ALA A 542 9.83 -0.70 -5.27
C ALA A 542 8.73 -0.72 -6.35
N ILE A 543 7.52 -0.25 -6.01
CA ILE A 543 6.33 -0.33 -6.86
C ILE A 543 5.59 1.00 -7.08
N ALA A 544 5.69 1.99 -6.17
CA ALA A 544 4.84 3.19 -6.19
C ALA A 544 5.49 4.42 -6.85
N GLU A 545 6.83 4.49 -6.90
CA GLU A 545 7.56 5.57 -7.59
C GLU A 545 8.22 5.06 -8.87
N ARG A 546 8.30 5.93 -9.88
CA ARG A 546 8.94 5.66 -11.18
C ARG A 546 10.12 6.61 -11.40
N PHE A 547 11.24 6.04 -11.84
CA PHE A 547 12.50 6.74 -12.03
C PHE A 547 13.03 6.47 -13.44
N ALA A 548 13.92 7.31 -13.96
CA ALA A 548 14.61 6.98 -15.21
C ALA A 548 15.50 5.73 -14.99
N PRO A 549 15.35 4.64 -15.76
CA PRO A 549 16.14 3.41 -15.59
C PRO A 549 17.62 3.58 -15.99
N GLY A 550 17.94 4.62 -16.78
CA GLY A 550 19.27 4.90 -17.29
C GLY A 550 19.87 3.69 -18.03
N SER A 551 21.19 3.56 -17.95
CA SER A 551 21.94 2.51 -18.65
C SER A 551 21.60 1.03 -18.29
N THR A 552 20.60 0.76 -17.44
CA THR A 552 19.98 -0.58 -17.35
C THR A 552 19.07 -0.88 -18.56
N PHE A 553 18.36 0.12 -19.08
CA PHE A 553 17.45 0.00 -20.22
C PHE A 553 18.15 -0.33 -21.54
N LYS A 554 19.48 -0.12 -21.61
CA LYS A 554 20.33 -0.59 -22.72
C LYS A 554 20.21 -2.10 -22.98
N ILE A 555 19.76 -2.89 -21.99
CA ILE A 555 19.39 -4.30 -22.19
C ILE A 555 18.23 -4.44 -23.19
N VAL A 556 17.17 -3.62 -23.06
CA VAL A 556 16.03 -3.59 -24.01
C VAL A 556 16.49 -3.11 -25.39
N THR A 557 17.18 -1.97 -25.45
CA THR A 557 17.70 -1.39 -26.71
C THR A 557 18.64 -2.37 -27.44
N GLY A 558 19.53 -3.06 -26.72
CA GLY A 558 20.45 -4.03 -27.30
C GLY A 558 19.75 -5.28 -27.82
N LEU A 559 18.81 -5.85 -27.05
CA LEU A 559 18.04 -7.00 -27.50
C LEU A 559 17.13 -6.68 -28.69
N ALA A 560 16.51 -5.51 -28.70
CA ALA A 560 15.76 -5.00 -29.83
C ALA A 560 16.63 -4.90 -31.09
N ALA A 561 17.83 -4.32 -30.98
CA ALA A 561 18.73 -4.13 -32.12
C ALA A 561 19.24 -5.45 -32.72
N LEU A 562 19.58 -6.43 -31.86
CA LEU A 562 19.93 -7.79 -32.29
C LEU A 562 18.73 -8.48 -32.98
N GLN A 563 17.54 -8.36 -32.40
CA GLN A 563 16.35 -9.07 -32.88
C GLN A 563 15.76 -8.48 -34.17
N GLU A 564 15.96 -7.19 -34.41
CA GLU A 564 15.54 -6.49 -35.63
C GLU A 564 16.63 -6.48 -36.72
N GLY A 565 17.80 -7.10 -36.48
CA GLY A 565 18.93 -7.11 -37.42
C GLY A 565 19.63 -5.77 -37.60
N VAL A 566 19.35 -4.78 -36.74
CA VAL A 566 20.02 -3.46 -36.71
C VAL A 566 21.48 -3.60 -36.25
N ALA A 567 21.77 -4.61 -35.45
CA ALA A 567 23.13 -4.98 -35.06
C ALA A 567 23.30 -6.51 -34.99
N THR A 568 24.54 -6.96 -35.10
CA THR A 568 25.00 -8.31 -34.80
C THR A 568 25.98 -8.25 -33.62
N PRO A 569 26.41 -9.40 -33.05
CA PRO A 569 27.43 -9.40 -31.98
C PRO A 569 28.75 -8.69 -32.37
N ASP A 570 29.08 -8.68 -33.66
CA ASP A 570 30.29 -8.10 -34.23
C ASP A 570 30.12 -6.66 -34.73
N THR A 571 28.90 -6.11 -34.76
CA THR A 571 28.64 -4.71 -35.17
C THR A 571 29.49 -3.76 -34.34
N THR A 572 30.46 -3.14 -35.00
CA THR A 572 31.51 -2.34 -34.37
C THR A 572 31.26 -0.86 -34.60
N ILE A 573 31.24 -0.09 -33.51
CA ILE A 573 30.98 1.36 -33.52
C ILE A 573 32.09 2.07 -32.73
N THR A 574 32.58 3.20 -33.22
CA THR A 574 33.67 3.96 -32.60
C THR A 574 33.12 5.03 -31.66
N SER A 575 33.24 4.82 -30.34
CA SER A 575 32.98 5.87 -29.35
C SER A 575 34.17 6.84 -29.30
N THR A 576 33.96 8.01 -29.89
CA THR A 576 34.88 9.16 -29.91
C THR A 576 34.79 10.02 -28.64
N GLY A 577 33.73 9.84 -27.84
CA GLY A 577 33.41 10.66 -26.65
C GLY A 577 32.23 11.61 -26.83
N ALA A 578 31.88 11.98 -28.07
CA ALA A 578 30.59 12.58 -28.40
C ALA A 578 30.16 12.21 -29.82
N LEU A 579 28.89 11.85 -30.00
CA LEU A 579 28.26 11.70 -31.31
C LEU A 579 27.80 13.08 -31.79
N LEU A 580 28.34 13.53 -32.92
CA LEU A 580 27.97 14.79 -33.58
C LEU A 580 26.99 14.49 -34.71
N VAL A 581 25.78 15.05 -34.63
CA VAL A 581 24.71 14.81 -35.61
C VAL A 581 24.36 16.11 -36.32
N PRO A 582 24.50 16.21 -37.66
CA PRO A 582 24.11 17.40 -38.41
C PRO A 582 22.63 17.72 -38.22
N ARG A 583 22.26 19.00 -38.11
CA ARG A 583 20.86 19.41 -37.97
C ARG A 583 20.13 19.35 -39.31
N ASP A 584 18.89 18.85 -39.26
CA ASP A 584 18.08 18.61 -40.47
C ASP A 584 17.70 19.89 -41.24
N TYR A 585 17.77 21.05 -40.59
CA TYR A 585 17.53 22.36 -41.19
C TYR A 585 18.82 23.13 -41.54
N ASP A 586 19.98 22.69 -41.05
CA ASP A 586 21.29 23.28 -41.33
C ASP A 586 22.40 22.24 -41.07
N PRO A 587 22.86 21.51 -42.11
CA PRO A 587 23.90 20.50 -41.96
C PRO A 587 25.29 21.03 -41.57
N THR A 588 25.49 22.36 -41.50
CA THR A 588 26.73 22.95 -40.97
C THR A 588 26.74 23.04 -39.44
N LEU A 589 25.55 22.96 -38.82
CA LEU A 589 25.36 22.92 -37.37
C LEU A 589 25.18 21.48 -36.89
N PHE A 590 25.77 21.18 -35.74
CA PHE A 590 25.73 19.84 -35.15
C PHE A 590 25.14 19.89 -33.75
N ASP A 591 24.25 18.95 -33.44
CA ASP A 591 23.90 18.60 -32.07
C ASP A 591 24.87 17.54 -31.55
N SER A 592 25.25 17.64 -30.28
CA SER A 592 26.30 16.84 -29.66
C SER A 592 25.73 16.00 -28.52
N PHE A 593 25.83 14.69 -28.66
CA PHE A 593 25.34 13.70 -27.70
C PHE A 593 26.56 13.03 -27.04
N PRO A 594 26.91 13.38 -25.78
CA PRO A 594 28.12 12.89 -25.13
C PRO A 594 28.02 11.41 -24.74
N ASP A 595 29.17 10.75 -24.68
CA ASP A 595 29.37 9.48 -23.97
C ASP A 595 29.80 9.78 -22.52
N TRP A 596 29.43 8.94 -21.55
CA TRP A 596 29.85 9.09 -20.14
C TRP A 596 31.38 9.15 -19.96
N ARG A 597 32.15 8.67 -20.94
CA ARG A 597 33.61 8.73 -21.00
C ARG A 597 34.12 9.06 -22.40
N ALA A 598 35.02 10.04 -22.48
CA ALA A 598 35.71 10.36 -23.72
C ALA A 598 36.54 9.17 -24.26
N GLY A 599 36.39 8.89 -25.56
CA GLY A 599 37.26 7.98 -26.32
C GLY A 599 37.29 6.54 -25.81
N LEU A 600 36.15 5.84 -25.76
CA LEU A 600 36.13 4.39 -25.48
C LEU A 600 36.67 3.56 -26.67
N GLY A 601 36.80 4.15 -27.86
CA GLY A 601 37.39 3.52 -29.04
C GLY A 601 36.39 2.64 -29.81
N LYS A 602 36.91 1.66 -30.57
CA LYS A 602 36.07 0.70 -31.30
C LYS A 602 35.50 -0.35 -30.34
N LEU A 603 34.17 -0.45 -30.31
CA LEU A 603 33.43 -1.38 -29.46
C LEU A 603 32.55 -2.26 -30.36
N ASN A 604 32.62 -3.60 -30.20
CA ASN A 604 31.59 -4.51 -30.70
C ASN A 604 30.41 -4.58 -29.70
N PHE A 605 29.38 -5.39 -29.95
CA PHE A 605 28.18 -5.43 -29.08
C PHE A 605 28.50 -5.72 -27.61
N TYR A 606 29.31 -6.76 -27.36
CA TYR A 606 29.72 -7.15 -26.01
C TYR A 606 30.46 -6.00 -25.29
N ARG A 607 31.43 -5.37 -25.96
CA ARG A 607 32.17 -4.23 -25.39
C ARG A 607 31.33 -2.96 -25.27
N GLY A 608 30.38 -2.72 -26.17
CA GLY A 608 29.43 -1.61 -26.11
C GLY A 608 28.60 -1.65 -24.84
N LEU A 609 27.97 -2.80 -24.55
CA LEU A 609 27.19 -2.99 -23.32
C LEU A 609 28.10 -3.01 -22.07
N ALA A 610 29.23 -3.73 -22.12
CA ALA A 610 30.12 -3.90 -20.98
C ALA A 610 30.79 -2.58 -20.54
N MET A 611 31.23 -1.76 -21.50
CA MET A 611 31.73 -0.40 -21.25
C MET A 611 30.62 0.63 -21.09
N SER A 612 29.35 0.21 -21.21
CA SER A 612 28.17 1.06 -21.04
C SER A 612 28.15 2.32 -21.93
N SER A 613 28.80 2.30 -23.09
CA SER A 613 28.89 3.46 -23.99
C SER A 613 27.50 4.03 -24.28
N ASP A 614 27.33 5.34 -24.25
CA ASP A 614 26.08 5.97 -24.68
C ASP A 614 26.04 6.08 -26.21
N ILE A 615 27.16 6.42 -26.86
CA ILE A 615 27.27 6.50 -28.33
C ILE A 615 26.84 5.20 -28.99
N TYR A 616 27.34 4.04 -28.52
CA TYR A 616 26.97 2.75 -29.09
C TYR A 616 25.45 2.56 -29.12
N PHE A 617 24.74 2.95 -28.05
CA PHE A 617 23.30 2.78 -27.91
C PHE A 617 22.49 3.94 -28.52
N TYR A 618 23.03 5.14 -28.67
CA TYR A 618 22.46 6.18 -29.53
C TYR A 618 22.39 5.68 -30.98
N CYS A 619 23.47 5.11 -31.49
CA CYS A 619 23.52 4.53 -32.83
C CYS A 619 22.51 3.39 -33.00
N LEU A 620 22.42 2.45 -32.04
CA LEU A 620 21.39 1.40 -32.08
C LEU A 620 19.96 1.97 -32.06
N ALA A 621 19.72 3.05 -31.33
CA ALA A 621 18.39 3.63 -31.14
C ALA A 621 17.92 4.48 -32.34
N GLY A 622 18.73 5.45 -32.77
CA GLY A 622 18.36 6.44 -33.79
C GLY A 622 19.17 6.40 -35.09
N GLY A 623 20.28 5.63 -35.13
CA GLY A 623 21.19 5.60 -36.28
C GLY A 623 21.97 6.90 -36.44
N ARG A 624 22.23 7.28 -37.71
CA ARG A 624 23.01 8.46 -38.14
C ARG A 624 24.42 8.54 -37.53
N CYS A 625 25.00 7.39 -37.22
CA CYS A 625 26.41 7.24 -36.87
C CYS A 625 27.23 6.81 -38.10
N PRO A 626 28.55 7.09 -38.15
CA PRO A 626 29.39 6.75 -39.31
C PRO A 626 29.28 5.27 -39.71
N GLU A 627 29.31 4.36 -38.74
CA GLU A 627 29.21 2.91 -38.96
C GLU A 627 27.76 2.37 -38.99
N LEU A 628 26.76 3.17 -38.61
CA LEU A 628 25.36 2.71 -38.52
C LEU A 628 24.38 3.87 -38.81
N GLN A 629 23.91 3.92 -40.06
CA GLN A 629 23.03 4.98 -40.55
C GLN A 629 21.56 4.81 -40.11
N GLN A 630 21.06 3.58 -40.02
CA GLN A 630 19.69 3.28 -39.60
C GLN A 630 19.70 2.58 -38.23
N GLY A 631 19.04 3.19 -37.25
CA GLY A 631 18.78 2.58 -35.95
C GLY A 631 17.38 1.96 -35.86
N LEU A 632 17.01 1.53 -34.66
CA LEU A 632 15.70 0.94 -34.33
C LEU A 632 14.51 1.85 -34.62
N ASN A 633 14.65 3.15 -34.40
CA ASN A 633 13.56 4.13 -34.23
C ASN A 633 12.75 3.96 -32.93
N ASN A 634 11.95 4.99 -32.63
CA ASN A 634 11.14 5.06 -31.42
C ASN A 634 10.05 3.98 -31.33
N ASP A 635 9.35 3.70 -32.43
CA ASP A 635 8.23 2.75 -32.44
C ASP A 635 8.68 1.35 -32.05
N ARG A 636 9.88 0.93 -32.53
CA ARG A 636 10.47 -0.36 -32.14
C ARG A 636 10.95 -0.35 -30.68
N LEU A 637 11.60 0.72 -30.21
CA LEU A 637 12.01 0.87 -28.81
C LEU A 637 10.80 0.81 -27.85
N ALA A 638 9.74 1.55 -28.15
CA ALA A 638 8.50 1.56 -27.38
C ALA A 638 7.80 0.19 -27.41
N ARG A 639 7.81 -0.51 -28.55
CA ARG A 639 7.27 -1.87 -28.67
C ARG A 639 8.02 -2.84 -27.76
N TYR A 640 9.35 -2.97 -27.89
CA TYR A 640 10.14 -3.88 -27.06
C TYR A 640 10.07 -3.52 -25.57
N ALA A 641 10.06 -2.23 -25.20
CA ALA A 641 9.85 -1.82 -23.81
C ALA A 641 8.52 -2.36 -23.24
N ARG A 642 7.43 -2.26 -24.01
CA ARG A 642 6.10 -2.77 -23.63
C ARG A 642 6.05 -4.31 -23.62
N GLU A 643 6.80 -4.97 -24.50
CA GLU A 643 6.96 -6.44 -24.48
C GLU A 643 7.65 -6.91 -23.18
N PHE A 644 8.76 -6.28 -22.78
CA PHE A 644 9.44 -6.50 -21.49
C PHE A 644 8.63 -6.00 -20.27
N GLY A 645 7.47 -5.36 -20.48
CA GLY A 645 6.53 -4.99 -19.43
C GLY A 645 6.74 -3.61 -18.81
N PHE A 646 7.60 -2.76 -19.38
CA PHE A 646 7.64 -1.34 -19.05
C PHE A 646 6.36 -0.64 -19.55
N GLY A 647 6.01 0.49 -18.91
CA GLY A 647 4.78 1.23 -19.25
C GLY A 647 3.48 0.52 -18.89
N GLN A 648 3.56 -0.58 -18.12
CA GLN A 648 2.43 -1.39 -17.65
C GLN A 648 2.66 -1.74 -16.18
N ARG A 649 1.57 -1.96 -15.44
CA ARG A 649 1.63 -2.66 -14.15
C ARG A 649 2.21 -4.07 -14.31
N THR A 650 3.08 -4.51 -13.40
CA THR A 650 3.59 -5.88 -13.42
C THR A 650 2.54 -6.90 -13.02
N GLY A 651 1.54 -6.45 -12.24
CA GLY A 651 0.47 -7.30 -11.71
C GLY A 651 0.88 -8.07 -10.47
N ILE A 652 1.79 -7.50 -9.67
CA ILE A 652 2.11 -7.94 -8.32
C ILE A 652 0.86 -7.89 -7.42
N ASP A 653 0.84 -8.74 -6.40
CA ASP A 653 -0.20 -8.92 -5.40
C ASP A 653 -0.13 -7.91 -4.23
N LEU A 654 0.33 -6.69 -4.53
CA LEU A 654 0.40 -5.55 -3.60
C LEU A 654 -0.44 -4.36 -4.11
N PRO A 655 -1.03 -3.55 -3.20
CA PRO A 655 -1.73 -2.33 -3.58
C PRO A 655 -0.76 -1.21 -3.95
N GLY A 656 -1.23 -0.21 -4.69
CA GLY A 656 -0.46 1.01 -4.94
C GLY A 656 0.57 0.96 -6.08
N GLU A 657 0.75 -0.17 -6.78
CA GLU A 657 1.65 -0.27 -7.93
C GLU A 657 1.35 0.84 -8.96
N THR A 658 2.38 1.60 -9.34
CA THR A 658 2.30 2.65 -10.37
C THR A 658 2.60 2.09 -11.75
N GLU A 659 2.13 2.76 -12.80
CA GLU A 659 2.55 2.44 -14.16
C GLU A 659 3.87 3.14 -14.51
N GLY A 660 4.73 2.42 -15.24
CA GLY A 660 5.92 3.01 -15.83
C GLY A 660 5.54 4.04 -16.91
N LEU A 661 6.52 4.77 -17.41
CA LEU A 661 6.38 5.57 -18.63
C LEU A 661 7.13 4.87 -19.77
N VAL A 662 6.42 4.60 -20.86
CA VAL A 662 7.02 4.35 -22.19
C VAL A 662 6.36 5.35 -23.12
N GLY A 663 6.99 6.52 -23.28
CA GLY A 663 6.56 7.53 -24.23
C GLY A 663 6.77 7.06 -25.67
N ASP A 664 5.97 7.60 -26.56
CA ASP A 664 6.13 7.53 -28.01
C ASP A 664 5.67 8.84 -28.65
N ALA A 665 5.73 8.96 -29.98
CA ALA A 665 5.31 10.17 -30.68
C ALA A 665 3.82 10.50 -30.50
N GLU A 666 2.96 9.50 -30.26
CA GLU A 666 1.54 9.73 -30.04
C GLU A 666 1.27 10.24 -28.62
N TRP A 667 1.96 9.67 -27.62
CA TRP A 667 1.98 10.15 -26.25
C TRP A 667 2.51 11.58 -26.14
N LEU A 668 3.62 11.91 -26.80
CA LEU A 668 4.22 13.25 -26.75
C LEU A 668 3.27 14.30 -27.36
N ARG A 669 2.66 13.96 -28.51
CA ARG A 669 1.62 14.78 -29.15
C ARG A 669 0.41 14.99 -28.24
N LYS A 670 -0.02 13.96 -27.48
CA LYS A 670 -1.13 14.06 -26.51
C LYS A 670 -0.78 15.00 -25.34
N VAL A 671 0.37 14.81 -24.68
CA VAL A 671 0.72 15.60 -23.48
C VAL A 671 1.12 17.04 -23.77
N THR A 672 1.60 17.34 -24.99
CA THR A 672 1.96 18.71 -25.41
C THR A 672 0.84 19.42 -26.20
N GLY A 673 -0.29 18.77 -26.45
CA GLY A 673 -1.34 19.30 -27.33
C GLY A 673 -0.87 19.52 -28.79
N GLY A 674 0.14 18.77 -29.22
CA GLY A 674 0.79 18.92 -30.53
C GLY A 674 1.84 20.04 -30.62
N ALA A 675 2.15 20.73 -29.51
CA ALA A 675 3.12 21.83 -29.51
C ALA A 675 4.59 21.40 -29.68
N GLN A 676 4.90 20.10 -29.51
CA GLN A 676 6.24 19.54 -29.76
C GLN A 676 6.10 18.25 -30.61
N PRO A 677 6.82 18.14 -31.74
CA PRO A 677 6.99 16.87 -32.44
C PRO A 677 8.00 15.98 -31.68
N TRP A 678 8.08 14.70 -32.06
CA TRP A 678 9.14 13.81 -31.59
C TRP A 678 10.42 14.05 -32.39
N TYR A 679 11.54 14.28 -31.70
CA TYR A 679 12.85 14.52 -32.31
C TYR A 679 13.75 13.28 -32.25
N LEU A 680 14.80 13.28 -33.10
CA LEU A 680 15.83 12.24 -33.07
C LEU A 680 16.51 12.14 -31.69
N GLY A 681 16.75 13.28 -31.03
CA GLY A 681 17.32 13.34 -29.68
C GLY A 681 16.49 12.60 -28.63
N ASP A 682 15.16 12.66 -28.70
CA ASP A 682 14.26 11.92 -27.79
C ASP A 682 14.45 10.40 -27.94
N THR A 683 14.70 9.95 -29.18
CA THR A 683 15.01 8.55 -29.50
C THR A 683 16.36 8.12 -28.93
N TYR A 684 17.38 8.97 -29.01
CA TYR A 684 18.70 8.72 -28.42
C TYR A 684 18.64 8.63 -26.90
N PHE A 685 17.99 9.59 -26.22
CA PHE A 685 17.84 9.56 -24.77
C PHE A 685 17.02 8.35 -24.30
N MET A 686 15.91 8.03 -24.98
CA MET A 686 15.12 6.83 -24.68
C MET A 686 15.94 5.55 -24.87
N GLY A 687 16.77 5.48 -25.92
CA GLY A 687 17.69 4.37 -26.17
C GLY A 687 18.69 4.08 -25.05
N ILE A 688 19.05 5.09 -24.24
CA ILE A 688 19.92 4.94 -23.06
C ILE A 688 19.17 4.93 -21.72
N GLY A 689 17.83 4.93 -21.73
CA GLY A 689 17.00 4.89 -20.52
C GLY A 689 16.75 6.25 -19.85
N GLN A 690 16.81 7.35 -20.62
CA GLN A 690 16.49 8.71 -20.17
C GLN A 690 15.44 9.39 -21.08
N GLY A 691 15.02 10.61 -20.76
CA GLY A 691 13.95 11.29 -21.51
C GLY A 691 12.57 10.69 -21.19
N TYR A 692 11.79 10.32 -22.21
CA TYR A 692 10.39 9.87 -22.07
C TYR A 692 10.24 8.38 -21.69
N ILE A 693 11.09 7.88 -20.80
CA ILE A 693 11.07 6.51 -20.27
C ILE A 693 11.21 6.56 -18.74
N GLY A 694 10.42 5.75 -18.03
CA GLY A 694 10.44 5.68 -16.58
C GLY A 694 9.97 4.31 -16.07
N ALA A 695 10.66 3.78 -15.07
CA ALA A 695 10.47 2.43 -14.57
C ALA A 695 10.39 2.39 -13.03
N THR A 696 9.67 1.41 -12.50
CA THR A 696 9.80 1.00 -11.09
C THR A 696 10.99 0.03 -10.94
N PRO A 697 11.63 -0.07 -9.76
CA PRO A 697 12.63 -1.10 -9.51
C PRO A 697 12.12 -2.52 -9.80
N LEU A 698 10.84 -2.80 -9.51
CA LEU A 698 10.20 -4.08 -9.81
C LEU A 698 10.15 -4.39 -11.33
N GLN A 699 9.89 -3.40 -12.18
CA GLN A 699 9.96 -3.59 -13.64
C GLN A 699 11.39 -3.92 -14.11
N VAL A 700 12.41 -3.29 -13.51
CA VAL A 700 13.82 -3.52 -13.85
C VAL A 700 14.30 -4.92 -13.46
N VAL A 701 14.02 -5.39 -12.23
CA VAL A 701 14.40 -6.77 -11.83
C VAL A 701 13.65 -7.82 -12.66
N ARG A 702 12.39 -7.56 -13.01
CA ARG A 702 11.56 -8.44 -13.83
C ARG A 702 12.08 -8.59 -15.27
N MET A 703 12.53 -7.49 -15.89
CA MET A 703 13.22 -7.51 -17.18
C MET A 703 14.48 -8.41 -17.10
N THR A 704 15.29 -8.23 -16.06
CA THR A 704 16.52 -9.03 -15.84
C THR A 704 16.23 -10.50 -15.60
N ALA A 705 15.17 -10.83 -14.84
CA ALA A 705 14.70 -12.21 -14.65
C ALA A 705 14.30 -12.85 -15.98
N ALA A 706 13.60 -12.11 -16.87
CA ALA A 706 13.27 -12.58 -18.20
C ALA A 706 14.52 -12.82 -19.07
N VAL A 707 15.55 -11.98 -19.00
CA VAL A 707 16.81 -12.24 -19.74
C VAL A 707 17.54 -13.49 -19.20
N ALA A 708 17.49 -13.70 -17.88
CA ALA A 708 18.09 -14.86 -17.23
C ALA A 708 17.40 -16.19 -17.59
N ASN A 709 16.07 -16.22 -17.63
CA ASN A 709 15.26 -17.45 -17.69
C ASN A 709 14.82 -17.93 -19.08
N GLY A 710 15.36 -17.35 -20.17
CA GLY A 710 14.92 -17.66 -21.53
C GLY A 710 13.69 -16.87 -21.99
N GLY A 711 13.57 -15.61 -21.56
CA GLY A 711 12.58 -14.66 -22.07
C GLY A 711 11.18 -14.80 -21.47
N LEU A 712 11.00 -15.57 -20.40
CA LEU A 712 9.71 -15.74 -19.72
C LEU A 712 9.43 -14.56 -18.79
N LEU A 713 8.50 -13.70 -19.19
CA LEU A 713 8.05 -12.56 -18.39
C LEU A 713 7.04 -13.02 -17.32
N LEU A 714 7.56 -13.43 -16.17
CA LEU A 714 6.78 -13.89 -15.03
C LEU A 714 6.01 -12.73 -14.36
N ARG A 715 4.89 -13.00 -13.71
CA ARG A 715 4.25 -12.10 -12.74
C ARG A 715 5.02 -12.17 -11.41
N PRO A 716 5.52 -11.05 -10.84
CA PRO A 716 6.08 -11.02 -9.49
C PRO A 716 5.03 -11.38 -8.44
N LYS A 717 5.42 -12.07 -7.36
CA LYS A 717 4.51 -12.47 -6.27
C LYS A 717 5.13 -12.32 -4.89
N VAL A 718 4.29 -11.98 -3.92
CA VAL A 718 4.58 -11.89 -2.48
C VAL A 718 3.83 -12.98 -1.69
N VAL A 719 2.64 -13.41 -2.11
CA VAL A 719 1.94 -14.57 -1.55
C VAL A 719 2.27 -15.83 -2.36
N ARG A 720 2.77 -16.84 -1.64
CA ARG A 720 3.15 -18.14 -2.20
C ARG A 720 1.97 -19.11 -2.23
N GLU A 721 1.23 -19.20 -1.13
CA GLU A 721 0.04 -20.06 -0.99
C GLU A 721 -0.91 -19.55 0.10
N ILE A 722 -2.16 -20.02 0.05
CA ILE A 722 -3.20 -19.73 1.04
C ILE A 722 -3.69 -21.05 1.63
N ARG A 723 -3.69 -21.15 2.97
CA ARG A 723 -4.16 -22.32 3.73
C ARG A 723 -5.42 -22.00 4.53
N GLY A 724 -6.37 -22.93 4.61
CA GLY A 724 -7.52 -22.84 5.49
C GLY A 724 -7.13 -22.86 6.97
N ALA A 725 -8.10 -22.55 7.84
CA ALA A 725 -7.92 -22.61 9.29
C ALA A 725 -7.69 -24.04 9.82
N ASP A 726 -7.98 -25.05 8.99
CA ASP A 726 -7.70 -26.48 9.18
C ASP A 726 -6.35 -26.93 8.58
N GLY A 727 -5.60 -26.02 7.95
CA GLY A 727 -4.34 -26.29 7.27
C GLY A 727 -4.48 -26.77 5.81
N THR A 728 -5.69 -26.95 5.27
CA THR A 728 -5.89 -27.36 3.87
C THR A 728 -5.38 -26.29 2.90
N VAL A 729 -4.75 -26.66 1.78
CA VAL A 729 -4.27 -25.67 0.80
C VAL A 729 -5.43 -25.22 -0.10
N ILE A 730 -5.88 -23.98 0.08
CA ILE A 730 -6.97 -23.35 -0.70
C ILE A 730 -6.42 -22.83 -2.03
N VAL A 731 -5.25 -22.19 -2.01
CA VAL A 731 -4.56 -21.70 -3.21
C VAL A 731 -3.12 -22.22 -3.18
N PRO A 732 -2.75 -23.18 -4.05
CA PRO A 732 -1.41 -23.76 -4.06
C PRO A 732 -0.40 -22.84 -4.77
N PRO A 733 0.92 -23.07 -4.55
CA PRO A 733 1.98 -22.34 -5.25
C PRO A 733 1.87 -22.49 -6.77
N LYS A 734 1.84 -21.36 -7.48
CA LYS A 734 1.68 -21.32 -8.94
C LYS A 734 2.56 -20.24 -9.57
N THR A 735 3.43 -20.65 -10.48
CA THR A 735 4.15 -19.75 -11.39
C THR A 735 3.19 -19.19 -12.44
N ASP A 736 3.11 -17.87 -12.58
CA ASP A 736 2.29 -17.20 -13.60
C ASP A 736 3.22 -16.58 -14.67
N VAL A 737 3.39 -17.27 -15.80
CA VAL A 737 4.01 -16.70 -17.00
C VAL A 737 2.98 -15.78 -17.68
N LEU A 738 3.27 -14.49 -17.86
CA LEU A 738 2.36 -13.60 -18.59
C LEU A 738 2.57 -13.66 -20.11
N ARG A 739 3.83 -13.77 -20.54
CA ARG A 739 4.24 -13.95 -21.94
C ARG A 739 5.69 -14.41 -22.02
N ARG A 740 6.10 -14.91 -23.19
CA ARG A 740 7.50 -14.91 -23.62
C ARG A 740 7.75 -13.61 -24.41
N VAL A 741 8.89 -12.95 -24.23
CA VAL A 741 9.27 -11.77 -25.03
C VAL A 741 9.63 -12.20 -26.47
N SER A 742 9.45 -11.32 -27.47
CA SER A 742 9.65 -11.68 -28.88
C SER A 742 11.13 -11.64 -29.30
N VAL A 743 11.99 -12.32 -28.54
CA VAL A 743 13.46 -12.33 -28.69
C VAL A 743 13.96 -13.78 -28.70
N SER A 744 14.87 -14.12 -29.63
CA SER A 744 15.43 -15.47 -29.74
C SER A 744 16.32 -15.84 -28.54
N GLU A 745 16.39 -17.13 -28.21
CA GLU A 745 17.31 -17.63 -27.16
C GLU A 745 18.79 -17.35 -27.48
N GLU A 746 19.13 -17.25 -28.76
CA GLU A 746 20.46 -16.83 -29.24
C GLU A 746 20.75 -15.36 -28.86
N ASN A 747 19.84 -14.45 -29.19
CA ASN A 747 19.98 -13.03 -28.83
C ASN A 747 19.95 -12.81 -27.31
N LEU A 748 19.16 -13.60 -26.59
CA LEU A 748 19.20 -13.65 -25.12
C LEU A 748 20.55 -14.18 -24.60
N ALA A 749 21.13 -15.21 -25.21
CA ALA A 749 22.46 -15.71 -24.83
C ALA A 749 23.58 -14.68 -25.09
N VAL A 750 23.55 -13.99 -26.24
CA VAL A 750 24.46 -12.86 -26.55
C VAL A 750 24.36 -11.77 -25.47
N MET A 751 23.14 -11.38 -25.08
CA MET A 751 22.92 -10.40 -24.02
C MET A 751 23.37 -10.90 -22.64
N ARG A 752 23.08 -12.16 -22.28
CA ARG A 752 23.57 -12.78 -21.03
C ARG A 752 25.09 -12.70 -20.95
N GLU A 753 25.81 -13.07 -22.01
CA GLU A 753 27.29 -12.98 -22.05
C GLU A 753 27.79 -11.52 -22.06
N ALA A 754 27.12 -10.60 -22.75
CA ALA A 754 27.46 -9.17 -22.69
C ALA A 754 27.28 -8.59 -21.26
N MET A 755 26.24 -9.00 -20.54
CA MET A 755 26.02 -8.66 -19.12
C MET A 755 27.06 -9.31 -18.21
N ARG A 756 27.58 -10.51 -18.54
CA ARG A 756 28.73 -11.13 -17.84
C ARG A 756 30.03 -10.38 -18.11
N GLN A 757 30.26 -9.90 -19.32
CA GLN A 757 31.42 -9.07 -19.64
C GLN A 757 31.35 -7.68 -19.00
N ALA A 758 30.16 -7.13 -18.75
CA ALA A 758 30.01 -5.92 -17.95
C ALA A 758 30.55 -6.09 -16.51
N VAL A 759 30.40 -7.29 -15.92
CA VAL A 759 30.94 -7.62 -14.58
C VAL A 759 32.43 -7.99 -14.66
N THR A 760 32.82 -8.90 -15.55
CA THR A 760 34.22 -9.38 -15.59
C THR A 760 35.22 -8.38 -16.18
N ASN A 761 34.77 -7.48 -17.06
CA ASN A 761 35.62 -6.68 -17.95
C ASN A 761 35.13 -5.24 -18.17
N GLY A 762 34.14 -4.76 -17.41
CA GLY A 762 33.39 -3.54 -17.71
C GLY A 762 32.92 -2.73 -16.49
N THR A 763 31.87 -1.92 -16.67
CA THR A 763 31.40 -0.94 -15.67
C THR A 763 30.76 -1.54 -14.43
N ALA A 764 30.46 -2.84 -14.42
CA ALA A 764 29.83 -3.55 -13.31
C ALA A 764 30.83 -4.40 -12.49
N ALA A 765 32.14 -4.15 -12.60
CA ALA A 765 33.18 -4.94 -11.90
C ALA A 765 33.01 -5.05 -10.37
N GLN A 766 32.41 -4.04 -9.73
CA GLN A 766 32.09 -4.09 -8.30
C GLN A 766 30.95 -5.07 -7.94
N ALA A 767 30.24 -5.63 -8.93
CA ALA A 767 29.23 -6.67 -8.75
C ALA A 767 29.81 -8.10 -8.73
N GLN A 768 31.13 -8.27 -8.92
CA GLN A 768 31.78 -9.59 -8.96
C GLN A 768 31.76 -10.25 -7.57
N VAL A 769 31.28 -11.49 -7.51
CA VAL A 769 31.29 -12.32 -6.29
C VAL A 769 32.30 -13.47 -6.46
N ALA A 770 33.00 -13.82 -5.38
CA ALA A 770 33.93 -14.96 -5.39
C ALA A 770 33.16 -16.29 -5.38
N GLY A 771 33.51 -17.21 -6.28
CA GLY A 771 32.84 -18.52 -6.39
C GLY A 771 31.45 -18.50 -7.06
N VAL A 772 30.94 -17.32 -7.44
CA VAL A 772 29.64 -17.17 -8.10
C VAL A 772 29.83 -16.36 -9.39
N GLN A 773 29.49 -16.96 -10.54
CA GLN A 773 29.46 -16.20 -11.80
C GLN A 773 28.24 -15.27 -11.79
N VAL A 774 28.47 -13.96 -11.91
CA VAL A 774 27.43 -12.93 -11.93
C VAL A 774 27.40 -12.26 -13.32
N ALA A 775 26.21 -12.03 -13.84
CA ALA A 775 26.00 -11.19 -15.02
C ALA A 775 25.09 -10.02 -14.64
N GLY A 776 25.38 -8.81 -15.12
CA GLY A 776 24.59 -7.64 -14.76
C GLY A 776 24.91 -6.39 -15.55
N LYS A 777 24.28 -5.28 -15.15
CA LYS A 777 24.40 -3.99 -15.80
C LYS A 777 24.21 -2.88 -14.76
N THR A 778 25.17 -1.95 -14.72
CA THR A 778 25.02 -0.68 -14.00
C THR A 778 24.14 0.29 -14.79
N GLY A 779 23.36 1.10 -14.08
CA GLY A 779 22.73 2.30 -14.62
C GLY A 779 23.11 3.52 -13.81
N THR A 780 23.32 4.62 -14.51
CA THR A 780 23.29 5.98 -13.96
C THR A 780 22.16 6.68 -14.70
N ALA A 781 21.33 7.43 -13.97
CA ALA A 781 20.27 8.24 -14.54
C ALA A 781 20.37 9.67 -13.98
N GLU A 782 20.51 10.66 -14.86
CA GLU A 782 20.64 12.07 -14.48
C GLU A 782 19.29 12.66 -14.06
N PHE A 783 19.31 13.51 -13.03
CA PHE A 783 18.11 14.22 -12.57
C PHE A 783 18.45 15.58 -11.92
N GLY A 784 17.40 16.37 -11.67
CA GLY A 784 17.51 17.63 -10.94
C GLY A 784 18.13 18.77 -11.76
N ARG A 785 19.00 19.56 -11.14
CA ARG A 785 19.70 20.69 -11.78
C ARG A 785 21.17 20.34 -12.01
N ARG A 786 21.72 20.84 -13.14
CA ARG A 786 23.16 20.81 -13.43
C ARG A 786 23.94 21.42 -12.27
N LEU A 787 24.89 20.67 -11.73
CA LEU A 787 25.82 21.08 -10.69
C LEU A 787 26.81 22.10 -11.24
N GLY A 788 27.10 23.14 -10.45
CA GLY A 788 28.06 24.19 -10.79
C GLY A 788 29.52 23.77 -10.59
N ASP A 789 29.90 22.57 -10.99
CA ASP A 789 31.23 21.98 -10.70
C ASP A 789 32.36 22.48 -11.63
N GLY A 790 32.06 23.39 -12.56
CA GLY A 790 32.99 23.92 -13.54
C GLY A 790 33.27 22.97 -14.72
N SER A 791 32.63 21.80 -14.81
CA SER A 791 32.80 20.90 -15.95
C SER A 791 32.07 21.42 -17.20
N ILE A 792 32.74 21.28 -18.35
CA ILE A 792 32.21 21.71 -19.66
C ILE A 792 30.93 20.95 -20.04
N TYR A 793 30.88 19.65 -19.73
CA TYR A 793 29.70 18.81 -19.93
C TYR A 793 28.60 19.11 -18.90
N GLY A 794 29.00 19.34 -17.64
CA GLY A 794 28.09 19.52 -16.51
C GLY A 794 27.67 18.19 -15.92
N ARG A 795 27.89 18.02 -14.61
CA ARG A 795 27.28 16.90 -13.89
C ARG A 795 25.85 17.27 -13.49
N TYR A 796 24.98 16.29 -13.42
CA TYR A 796 23.69 16.39 -12.74
C TYR A 796 23.78 15.69 -11.39
N GLN A 797 22.69 15.67 -10.62
CA GLN A 797 22.56 14.65 -9.58
C GLN A 797 22.18 13.34 -10.27
N GLU A 798 22.55 12.20 -9.69
CA GLU A 798 22.38 10.88 -10.31
C GLU A 798 21.47 9.97 -9.46
N HIS A 799 20.83 9.00 -10.10
CA HIS A 799 20.31 7.81 -9.44
C HIS A 799 21.17 6.61 -9.80
N GLY A 800 21.55 5.84 -8.78
CA GLY A 800 22.46 4.72 -8.90
C GLY A 800 21.69 3.42 -9.05
N TRP A 801 21.82 2.76 -10.20
CA TRP A 801 21.22 1.47 -10.48
C TRP A 801 22.27 0.37 -10.64
N PHE A 802 21.93 -0.83 -10.19
CA PHE A 802 22.47 -2.08 -10.71
C PHE A 802 21.32 -3.06 -10.90
N THR A 803 21.36 -3.85 -11.97
CA THR A 803 20.56 -5.07 -12.07
C THR A 803 21.36 -6.22 -12.66
N GLY A 804 21.13 -7.45 -12.20
CA GLY A 804 21.84 -8.63 -12.67
C GLY A 804 21.23 -9.93 -12.20
N PHE A 805 21.79 -11.06 -12.60
CA PHE A 805 21.37 -12.39 -12.19
C PHE A 805 22.56 -13.29 -11.86
N ALA A 806 22.29 -14.33 -11.06
CA ALA A 806 23.29 -15.31 -10.62
C ALA A 806 22.66 -16.68 -10.30
N PRO A 807 23.41 -17.78 -10.47
CA PRO A 807 24.66 -17.89 -11.22
C PRO A 807 24.47 -17.61 -12.71
N PHE A 808 25.55 -17.45 -13.48
CA PHE A 808 25.46 -17.24 -14.93
C PHE A 808 24.94 -18.47 -15.69
N ASP A 809 25.52 -19.65 -15.45
CA ASP A 809 25.29 -20.85 -16.28
C ASP A 809 23.93 -21.51 -16.03
N ASN A 810 23.38 -21.37 -14.82
CA ASN A 810 22.06 -21.87 -14.42
C ASN A 810 21.41 -20.85 -13.46
N PRO A 811 20.79 -19.77 -13.95
CA PRO A 811 20.29 -18.68 -13.13
C PRO A 811 19.24 -19.09 -12.10
N GLU A 812 19.39 -18.59 -10.87
CA GLU A 812 18.46 -18.84 -9.76
C GLU A 812 17.77 -17.55 -9.30
N ILE A 813 18.54 -16.47 -9.14
CA ILE A 813 18.03 -15.17 -8.70
C ILE A 813 18.38 -14.04 -9.68
N ALA A 814 17.46 -13.11 -9.84
CA ALA A 814 17.70 -11.77 -10.35
C ALA A 814 17.67 -10.77 -9.18
N VAL A 815 18.53 -9.76 -9.26
CA VAL A 815 18.67 -8.71 -8.27
C VAL A 815 18.56 -7.35 -8.95
N VAL A 816 17.91 -6.40 -8.29
CA VAL A 816 18.07 -4.96 -8.57
C VAL A 816 18.47 -4.25 -7.29
N VAL A 817 19.31 -3.23 -7.42
CA VAL A 817 19.58 -2.24 -6.39
C VAL A 817 19.39 -0.86 -7.01
N PHE A 818 18.63 -0.02 -6.31
CA PHE A 818 18.39 1.39 -6.62
C PHE A 818 18.80 2.25 -5.42
N HIS A 819 19.57 3.31 -5.67
CA HIS A 819 19.90 4.35 -4.70
C HIS A 819 19.53 5.72 -5.29
N GLU A 820 18.62 6.44 -4.65
CA GLU A 820 18.37 7.85 -4.96
C GLU A 820 19.59 8.67 -4.52
N GLN A 821 20.09 9.58 -5.35
CA GLN A 821 21.33 10.34 -5.12
C GLN A 821 22.59 9.45 -4.94
N GLY A 822 22.56 8.22 -5.44
CA GLY A 822 23.72 7.32 -5.53
C GLY A 822 24.27 7.15 -6.95
N GLY A 823 25.35 6.39 -7.10
CA GLY A 823 25.99 6.08 -8.39
C GLY A 823 26.02 4.57 -8.69
N GLY A 824 25.71 4.18 -9.93
CA GLY A 824 25.47 2.77 -10.27
C GLY A 824 26.67 1.84 -10.05
N ALA A 825 27.85 2.23 -10.54
CA ALA A 825 29.08 1.44 -10.39
C ALA A 825 29.73 1.54 -9.01
N LEU A 826 29.53 2.67 -8.30
CA LEU A 826 30.22 2.96 -7.03
C LEU A 826 29.43 2.55 -5.79
N THR A 827 28.10 2.48 -5.86
CA THR A 827 27.25 2.16 -4.70
C THR A 827 26.28 1.02 -4.98
N ALA A 828 25.52 1.03 -6.08
CA ALA A 828 24.52 -0.02 -6.34
C ALA A 828 25.15 -1.38 -6.69
N ALA A 829 26.19 -1.41 -7.53
CA ALA A 829 26.90 -2.64 -7.89
C ALA A 829 27.57 -3.37 -6.70
N PRO A 830 28.37 -2.73 -5.81
CA PRO A 830 28.93 -3.43 -4.65
C PRO A 830 27.86 -3.85 -3.62
N THR A 831 26.76 -3.08 -3.51
CA THR A 831 25.60 -3.46 -2.69
C THR A 831 24.96 -4.75 -3.23
N ALA A 832 24.80 -4.86 -4.56
CA ALA A 832 24.31 -6.08 -5.19
C ALA A 832 25.27 -7.27 -5.04
N ALA A 833 26.59 -7.07 -5.10
CA ALA A 833 27.57 -8.14 -4.81
C ALA A 833 27.39 -8.71 -3.41
N ARG A 834 27.19 -7.85 -2.41
CA ARG A 834 26.94 -8.26 -1.02
C ARG A 834 25.64 -9.06 -0.89
N ILE A 835 24.56 -8.62 -1.53
CA ILE A 835 23.26 -9.30 -1.54
C ILE A 835 23.35 -10.68 -2.22
N ILE A 836 23.98 -10.74 -3.40
CA ILE A 836 24.18 -11.99 -4.14
C ILE A 836 25.03 -12.97 -3.32
N LYS A 837 26.13 -12.50 -2.71
CA LYS A 837 26.95 -13.32 -1.82
C LYS A 837 26.15 -13.83 -0.62
N ALA A 838 25.39 -12.96 0.05
CA ALA A 838 24.57 -13.31 1.20
C ALA A 838 23.54 -14.39 0.87
N TYR A 839 22.90 -14.34 -0.30
CA TYR A 839 21.98 -15.38 -0.78
C TYR A 839 22.68 -16.75 -0.89
N PHE A 840 23.85 -16.83 -1.54
CA PHE A 840 24.55 -18.10 -1.69
C PHE A 840 25.18 -18.59 -0.38
N ASP A 841 25.72 -17.70 0.47
CA ASP A 841 26.17 -18.04 1.83
C ASP A 841 25.03 -18.62 2.67
N LEU A 842 23.82 -18.03 2.57
CA LEU A 842 22.62 -18.49 3.28
C LEU A 842 22.15 -19.86 2.78
N LYS A 843 22.10 -20.04 1.45
CA LYS A 843 21.77 -21.32 0.81
C LYS A 843 22.73 -22.44 1.23
N GLN A 844 24.05 -22.15 1.24
CA GLN A 844 25.07 -23.11 1.68
C GLN A 844 24.92 -23.47 3.17
N ARG A 845 24.75 -22.47 4.05
CA ARG A 845 24.54 -22.71 5.49
C ARG A 845 23.33 -23.61 5.75
N ARG A 846 22.21 -23.39 5.07
CA ARG A 846 20.99 -24.22 5.21
C ARG A 846 21.13 -25.63 4.62
N ALA A 847 21.92 -25.81 3.55
CA ALA A 847 22.25 -27.14 3.03
C ALA A 847 23.14 -27.95 3.99
N ALA A 848 24.02 -27.28 4.73
CA ALA A 848 24.87 -27.89 5.75
C ALA A 848 24.12 -28.25 7.05
N THR A 849 23.04 -27.54 7.40
CA THR A 849 22.21 -27.84 8.58
C THR A 849 20.99 -28.72 8.31
N ALA A 850 20.70 -29.06 7.05
CA ALA A 850 19.63 -29.96 6.68
C ALA A 850 19.92 -31.40 7.17
N PRO A 851 19.04 -32.03 7.98
CA PRO A 851 19.29 -33.37 8.54
C PRO A 851 19.25 -34.44 7.43
N GLY A 852 20.43 -34.81 6.93
CA GLY A 852 20.60 -35.82 5.88
C GLY A 852 21.82 -35.64 4.98
N SER A 853 22.51 -34.49 5.02
CA SER A 853 23.66 -34.20 4.13
C SER A 853 25.00 -34.80 4.57
N SER A 854 25.05 -35.54 5.68
CA SER A 854 26.22 -36.32 6.12
C SER A 854 26.08 -37.81 5.75
N ARG A 855 26.52 -38.18 4.54
CA ARG A 855 26.79 -39.55 4.09
C ARG A 855 28.00 -39.57 3.15
#